data_AF-A0A2S6N7L1-F1
#
_entry.id   AF-A0A2S6N7L1-F1
#
_cell.length_a   1.000
_cell.length_b   1.000
_cell.length_c   1.000
_cell.angle_alpha   90.00
_cell.angle_beta   90.00
_cell.angle_gamma   90.00
#
_symmetry.space_group_name_H-M   'P 1'
#
loop_
_entity.id
_entity.type
_entity.pdbx_description
1 polymer ?
#
loop_
_entity_poly.entity_id
_entity_poly.type
_entity_poly.pdbx_seq_one_letter_code
_entity_poly.pdbx_strand_id
1 'polypeptide(L)'
;MLRAPPGDDGIDRKALAGLFLDIARSVRPDLATGLAGAPATDIRLEQLRTLLMGHEIAVLARLSGILEDPEQLAAAVGRILPSAFARAQGDARLGQVLAPSLEKATQTSVRNDPHTLLNILYPLIVPAIRKSIGETIDKTFQSLNESLKYSLTLRGLAWRWEAWRTGVSFAEVVLRHTLVYQVEHVFLIHRHTGLLISHVAAENAATQDPQLVSSMLTAIQDFVRDSFSGAENQGVDTMRLGELTVWSEPGPIATLVAVIRGKPPEDLHETLGNALARIHAERHQALEDFDGDNADLADVEAELTECVALRQQRPQRQPFGFPWLALPIAVAVLLAVSAWGVRRWQEDRRWDDYIAQLRAQPGIVVTSTGRRDGKFMVTGLRDPLAIDPRQALGAVEINPADVVASWAPYQALDPVSVLRRLQASLDPPSSVALSIEGDRIKADGSAPAAWLERARAAGRVLPTGAPTLDLTAVRNLDAPADRRWDEYVARLRAQPGIVVTEAEQRDGKFLIAGLRDPLALDPQQALTEAAIDPAHVSAHWAPYQALDPQIVLRRLQATLTPPPSVRFAVAGDRIVAQGSAPSLWLERAHLAARSLPSGAPVFDLSAVRTLSDGAIGRLRDQIQARTIRFNHNDPLPAPGQGALIDALAGELKALETLAPIQHVVARVMLTGHSDSVGSGTFNLSLSLARAEAVRALLRKRGVDPDLLAVRGAGNLEPVDPTGTEAARAANRHVSFTVGLEERP
;
A
#
# COMPACT_ATOMS: atom_id res chain seq x y z
N MET A 1 60.69 74.98 -24.47
CA MET A 1 61.54 76.19 -24.56
C MET A 1 60.96 77.11 -25.64
N LEU A 2 60.84 78.43 -25.37
CA LEU A 2 60.82 79.53 -26.38
C LEU A 2 59.67 79.50 -27.45
N ARG A 3 59.09 80.59 -27.93
CA ARG A 3 59.11 82.04 -27.60
C ARG A 3 57.87 82.70 -28.25
N ALA A 4 57.32 83.78 -27.68
CA ALA A 4 56.57 84.80 -28.44
C ALA A 4 57.58 85.85 -29.01
N PRO A 5 57.24 86.81 -29.91
CA PRO A 5 56.20 87.85 -29.74
C PRO A 5 55.49 88.25 -31.08
N PRO A 6 55.10 89.54 -31.31
CA PRO A 6 53.83 90.24 -31.02
C PRO A 6 52.93 90.37 -32.29
N GLY A 7 51.74 91.00 -32.35
CA GLY A 7 51.20 92.22 -31.70
C GLY A 7 51.60 93.50 -32.48
N ASP A 8 50.78 94.55 -32.66
CA ASP A 8 49.39 94.93 -32.29
C ASP A 8 49.01 96.18 -33.14
N ASP A 9 47.79 96.70 -33.38
CA ASP A 9 46.34 96.34 -33.39
C ASP A 9 45.68 97.29 -34.45
N GLY A 10 44.44 97.10 -34.93
CA GLY A 10 43.89 97.91 -36.03
C GLY A 10 42.41 97.83 -36.42
N ILE A 11 41.47 97.52 -35.51
CA ILE A 11 40.02 97.68 -35.80
C ILE A 11 39.46 98.86 -34.99
N ASP A 12 38.97 99.90 -35.69
CA ASP A 12 38.42 101.10 -35.05
C ASP A 12 37.12 100.81 -34.28
N ARG A 13 37.24 100.85 -32.96
CA ARG A 13 36.14 100.60 -32.02
C ARG A 13 35.08 101.71 -32.05
N LYS A 14 35.37 102.92 -32.57
CA LYS A 14 34.34 103.95 -32.81
C LYS A 14 33.45 103.59 -34.00
N ALA A 15 34.03 103.14 -35.12
CA ALA A 15 33.25 102.67 -36.27
C ALA A 15 32.35 101.49 -35.87
N LEU A 16 32.89 100.52 -35.11
CA LEU A 16 32.13 99.38 -34.60
C LEU A 16 30.99 99.82 -33.66
N ALA A 17 31.25 100.74 -32.73
CA ALA A 17 30.24 101.24 -31.79
C ALA A 17 29.12 102.04 -32.48
N GLY A 18 29.43 102.81 -33.53
CA GLY A 18 28.43 103.49 -34.34
C GLY A 18 27.48 102.51 -35.04
N LEU A 19 28.03 101.47 -35.66
CA LEU A 19 27.27 100.40 -36.32
C LEU A 19 26.32 99.69 -35.34
N PHE A 20 26.79 99.32 -34.15
CA PHE A 20 25.93 98.74 -33.12
C PHE A 20 24.86 99.71 -32.60
N LEU A 21 25.13 101.02 -32.53
CA LEU A 21 24.16 102.01 -32.05
C LEU A 21 23.01 102.22 -33.04
N ASP A 22 23.27 102.21 -34.35
CA ASP A 22 22.22 102.34 -35.37
C ASP A 22 21.44 101.04 -35.60
N ILE A 23 22.08 99.86 -35.46
CA ILE A 23 21.37 98.58 -35.39
C ILE A 23 20.46 98.52 -34.14
N ALA A 24 20.89 99.05 -32.99
CA ALA A 24 20.07 99.11 -31.78
C ALA A 24 18.89 100.11 -31.87
N ARG A 25 18.85 100.99 -32.88
CA ARG A 25 17.75 101.95 -33.12
C ARG A 25 16.65 101.40 -34.02
N SER A 26 16.94 100.42 -34.88
CA SER A 26 15.99 99.88 -35.86
C SER A 26 15.17 98.68 -35.35
N VAL A 27 15.45 98.18 -34.14
CA VAL A 27 14.88 96.93 -33.59
C VAL A 27 14.10 97.18 -32.28
N ARG A 28 13.11 98.08 -32.32
CA ARG A 28 12.05 98.16 -31.29
C ARG A 28 10.68 98.41 -31.94
N PRO A 29 9.64 97.58 -31.65
CA PRO A 29 8.41 97.53 -32.45
C PRO A 29 7.35 98.59 -32.08
N ASP A 30 7.65 99.49 -31.14
CA ASP A 30 6.65 100.23 -30.37
C ASP A 30 6.08 101.48 -31.08
N LEU A 31 6.59 101.82 -32.28
CA LEU A 31 6.25 103.06 -33.02
C LEU A 31 5.57 102.80 -34.39
N ALA A 32 4.82 101.71 -34.50
CA ALA A 32 4.03 101.35 -35.69
C ALA A 32 2.85 102.31 -36.01
N THR A 33 2.69 103.42 -35.29
CA THR A 33 1.56 104.37 -35.42
C THR A 33 2.03 105.84 -35.41
N GLY A 34 2.81 106.27 -36.41
CA GLY A 34 3.35 107.65 -36.40
C GLY A 34 3.94 108.25 -37.67
N LEU A 35 3.91 107.59 -38.84
CA LEU A 35 4.49 108.14 -40.09
C LEU A 35 3.59 107.93 -41.32
N ALA A 36 2.46 108.64 -41.36
CA ALA A 36 1.67 108.78 -42.57
C ALA A 36 2.28 109.84 -43.50
N GLY A 37 2.95 109.40 -44.58
CA GLY A 37 3.31 110.26 -45.70
C GLY A 37 4.81 110.51 -45.92
N ALA A 38 5.47 109.58 -46.62
CA ALA A 38 6.66 109.84 -47.45
C ALA A 38 6.53 109.02 -48.74
N PRO A 39 7.08 109.46 -49.89
CA PRO A 39 6.66 108.98 -51.21
C PRO A 39 7.26 107.62 -51.61
N ALA A 40 6.71 107.07 -52.70
CA ALA A 40 7.02 105.74 -53.24
C ALA A 40 8.52 105.42 -53.32
N THR A 41 8.91 104.30 -52.73
CA THR A 41 10.25 103.70 -52.83
C THR A 41 10.66 103.54 -54.28
N ASP A 42 11.85 104.01 -54.66
CA ASP A 42 12.38 103.77 -56.01
C ASP A 42 12.52 102.26 -56.23
N ILE A 43 11.82 101.75 -57.25
CA ILE A 43 11.83 100.34 -57.65
C ILE A 43 13.27 99.86 -57.91
N ARG A 44 14.18 100.75 -58.33
CA ARG A 44 15.60 100.44 -58.51
C ARG A 44 16.32 100.20 -57.18
N LEU A 45 16.02 100.97 -56.14
CA LEU A 45 16.59 100.78 -54.80
C LEU A 45 16.04 99.52 -54.15
N GLU A 46 14.76 99.21 -54.37
CA GLU A 46 14.16 97.96 -53.85
C GLU A 46 14.70 96.73 -54.60
N GLN A 47 14.89 96.81 -55.93
CA GLN A 47 15.62 95.81 -56.70
C GLN A 47 17.07 95.64 -56.20
N LEU A 48 17.78 96.74 -55.93
CA LEU A 48 19.13 96.70 -55.36
C LEU A 48 19.13 96.04 -53.96
N ARG A 49 18.10 96.28 -53.13
CA ARG A 49 17.91 95.63 -51.83
C ARG A 49 17.73 94.12 -51.99
N THR A 50 16.93 93.65 -52.94
CA THR A 50 16.81 92.21 -53.24
C THR A 50 18.09 91.60 -53.85
N LEU A 51 18.89 92.37 -54.59
CA LEU A 51 20.14 91.88 -55.21
C LEU A 51 21.34 91.86 -54.24
N LEU A 52 21.40 92.77 -53.26
CA LEU A 52 22.50 92.88 -52.30
C LEU A 52 22.23 92.23 -50.94
N MET A 53 20.95 92.06 -50.55
CA MET A 53 20.54 91.57 -49.22
C MET A 53 19.44 90.50 -49.29
N GLY A 54 18.99 90.09 -50.48
CA GLY A 54 17.83 89.21 -50.63
C GLY A 54 18.03 87.81 -50.04
N HIS A 55 19.26 87.31 -50.00
CA HIS A 55 19.58 86.02 -49.39
C HIS A 55 19.57 86.14 -47.86
N GLU A 56 20.23 87.18 -47.33
CA GLU A 56 20.36 87.50 -45.92
C GLU A 56 18.97 87.74 -45.28
N ILE A 57 18.11 88.52 -45.95
CA ILE A 57 16.73 88.77 -45.52
C ILE A 57 15.93 87.45 -45.48
N ALA A 58 16.07 86.59 -46.49
CA ALA A 58 15.38 85.30 -46.52
C ALA A 58 15.89 84.32 -45.45
N VAL A 59 17.19 84.30 -45.17
CA VAL A 59 17.79 83.50 -44.09
C VAL A 59 17.37 84.02 -42.72
N LEU A 60 17.37 85.35 -42.50
CA LEU A 60 16.93 85.96 -41.24
C LEU A 60 15.44 85.72 -40.96
N ALA A 61 14.57 85.89 -41.97
CA ALA A 61 13.14 85.58 -41.83
C ALA A 61 12.89 84.09 -41.55
N ARG A 62 13.70 83.19 -42.13
CA ARG A 62 13.63 81.75 -41.83
C ARG A 62 14.11 81.41 -40.43
N LEU A 63 15.13 82.11 -39.92
CA LEU A 63 15.64 81.94 -38.56
C LEU A 63 14.68 82.52 -37.52
N SER A 64 14.05 83.68 -37.76
CA SER A 64 13.06 84.23 -36.83
C SER A 64 11.83 83.32 -36.75
N GLY A 65 11.32 82.81 -37.88
CA GLY A 65 10.20 81.85 -37.89
C GLY A 65 10.48 80.53 -37.13
N ILE A 66 11.74 80.09 -37.04
CA ILE A 66 12.14 78.91 -36.24
C ILE A 66 12.28 79.24 -34.74
N LEU A 67 12.50 80.52 -34.40
CA LEU A 67 12.66 81.00 -33.01
C LEU A 67 11.34 81.50 -32.40
N GLU A 68 10.40 81.96 -33.23
CA GLU A 68 9.09 82.49 -32.82
C GLU A 68 8.03 81.38 -32.65
N ASP A 69 8.17 80.25 -33.35
CA ASP A 69 7.30 79.08 -33.22
C ASP A 69 7.85 78.08 -32.17
N PRO A 70 7.15 77.86 -31.03
CA PRO A 70 7.63 76.97 -29.97
C PRO A 70 7.74 75.50 -30.38
N GLU A 71 6.90 75.01 -31.30
CA GLU A 71 6.95 73.61 -31.74
C GLU A 71 8.09 73.38 -32.72
N GLN A 72 8.33 74.32 -33.64
CA GLN A 72 9.49 74.25 -34.54
C GLN A 72 10.81 74.39 -33.76
N LEU A 73 10.87 75.26 -32.75
CA LEU A 73 12.02 75.38 -31.85
C LEU A 73 12.25 74.07 -31.08
N ALA A 74 11.20 73.48 -30.50
CA ALA A 74 11.29 72.20 -29.81
C ALA A 74 11.73 71.07 -30.75
N ALA A 75 11.25 71.04 -31.99
CA ALA A 75 11.63 70.05 -33.00
C ALA A 75 13.04 70.25 -33.58
N ALA A 76 13.61 71.46 -33.45
CA ALA A 76 15.02 71.73 -33.75
C ALA A 76 15.93 71.29 -32.59
N VAL A 77 15.64 71.75 -31.36
CA VAL A 77 16.39 71.40 -30.15
C VAL A 77 16.34 69.89 -29.87
N GLY A 78 15.18 69.25 -30.07
CA GLY A 78 14.99 67.80 -29.90
C GLY A 78 15.86 66.93 -30.80
N ARG A 79 16.32 67.43 -31.95
CA ARG A 79 17.29 66.74 -32.82
C ARG A 79 18.74 66.89 -32.36
N ILE A 80 19.04 67.90 -31.55
CA ILE A 80 20.38 68.19 -31.02
C ILE A 80 20.57 67.57 -29.63
N LEU A 81 19.51 67.49 -28.82
CA LEU A 81 19.54 66.93 -27.46
C LEU A 81 20.25 65.56 -27.35
N PRO A 82 19.98 64.53 -28.18
CA PRO A 82 20.64 63.22 -28.05
C PRO A 82 22.17 63.29 -28.22
N SER A 83 22.66 64.13 -29.14
CA SER A 83 24.11 64.31 -29.37
C SER A 83 24.76 65.28 -28.38
N ALA A 84 23.98 66.14 -27.73
CA ALA A 84 24.40 66.90 -26.57
C ALA A 84 24.55 65.99 -25.33
N PHE A 85 23.55 65.15 -25.02
CA PHE A 85 23.61 64.16 -23.93
C PHE A 85 24.82 63.23 -24.05
N ALA A 86 25.08 62.70 -25.25
CA ALA A 86 26.23 61.83 -25.51
C ALA A 86 27.60 62.50 -25.25
N ARG A 87 27.66 63.84 -25.29
CA ARG A 87 28.86 64.63 -24.94
C ARG A 87 28.87 65.12 -23.48
N ALA A 88 27.74 65.05 -22.78
CA ALA A 88 27.54 65.65 -21.47
C ALA A 88 27.53 64.64 -20.29
N GLN A 89 27.95 63.39 -20.51
CA GLN A 89 27.95 62.31 -19.51
C GLN A 89 28.79 62.55 -18.23
N GLY A 90 29.45 63.71 -18.09
CA GLY A 90 30.20 64.11 -16.89
C GLY A 90 29.65 65.31 -16.11
N ASP A 91 28.59 66.00 -16.57
CA ASP A 91 28.08 67.20 -15.88
C ASP A 91 26.90 66.90 -14.94
N ALA A 92 27.21 66.81 -13.65
CA ALA A 92 26.23 66.56 -12.59
C ALA A 92 25.10 67.61 -12.50
N ARG A 93 25.33 68.86 -12.95
CA ARG A 93 24.29 69.91 -12.93
C ARG A 93 23.20 69.63 -13.96
N LEU A 94 23.56 69.08 -15.12
CA LEU A 94 22.59 68.70 -16.16
C LEU A 94 21.66 67.59 -15.64
N GLY A 95 22.21 66.61 -14.93
CA GLY A 95 21.46 65.52 -14.31
C GLY A 95 20.40 66.02 -13.31
N GLN A 96 20.78 66.95 -12.42
CA GLN A 96 19.86 67.50 -11.41
C GLN A 96 18.65 68.24 -12.01
N VAL A 97 18.84 68.99 -13.10
CA VAL A 97 17.75 69.72 -13.78
C VAL A 97 16.80 68.77 -14.52
N LEU A 98 17.32 67.65 -15.04
CA LEU A 98 16.57 66.75 -15.92
C LEU A 98 15.96 65.54 -15.22
N ALA A 99 16.47 65.17 -14.04
CA ALA A 99 15.97 64.03 -13.26
C ALA A 99 14.44 64.05 -13.04
N PRO A 100 13.77 65.15 -12.64
CA PRO A 100 12.32 65.14 -12.41
C PRO A 100 11.49 64.89 -13.67
N SER A 101 12.00 65.32 -14.84
CA SER A 101 11.37 65.09 -16.15
C SER A 101 11.61 63.66 -16.63
N LEU A 102 12.82 63.14 -16.44
CA LEU A 102 13.17 61.76 -16.79
C LEU A 102 12.44 60.76 -15.88
N GLU A 103 12.30 61.05 -14.59
CA GLU A 103 11.53 60.26 -13.63
C GLU A 103 10.05 60.21 -13.99
N LYS A 104 9.43 61.36 -14.35
CA LYS A 104 8.06 61.34 -14.89
C LYS A 104 7.93 60.51 -16.16
N ALA A 105 8.92 60.57 -17.06
CA ALA A 105 8.92 59.76 -18.27
C ALA A 105 9.07 58.26 -17.98
N THR A 106 9.96 57.85 -17.07
CA THR A 106 10.14 56.44 -16.70
C THR A 106 8.95 55.90 -15.89
N GLN A 107 8.40 56.66 -14.93
CA GLN A 107 7.16 56.29 -14.24
C GLN A 107 5.98 56.11 -15.22
N THR A 108 5.85 57.00 -16.22
CA THR A 108 4.82 56.89 -17.26
C THR A 108 5.06 55.67 -18.16
N SER A 109 6.32 55.38 -18.52
CA SER A 109 6.70 54.20 -19.31
C SER A 109 6.38 52.90 -18.56
N VAL A 110 6.81 52.76 -17.30
CA VAL A 110 6.55 51.60 -16.43
C VAL A 110 5.05 51.39 -16.18
N ARG A 111 4.26 52.47 -16.13
CA ARG A 111 2.80 52.39 -16.00
C ARG A 111 2.10 51.91 -17.29
N ASN A 112 2.72 52.12 -18.44
CA ASN A 112 2.17 51.73 -19.75
C ASN A 112 2.66 50.35 -20.21
N ASP A 113 3.88 49.92 -19.83
CA ASP A 113 4.37 48.55 -20.00
C ASP A 113 4.85 47.93 -18.67
N PRO A 114 3.98 47.12 -18.02
CA PRO A 114 4.38 46.33 -16.85
C PRO A 114 5.40 45.23 -17.16
N HIS A 115 5.56 44.77 -18.41
CA HIS A 115 6.47 43.67 -18.73
C HIS A 115 7.94 44.08 -18.64
N THR A 116 8.28 45.34 -18.92
CA THR A 116 9.62 45.89 -18.65
C THR A 116 9.99 45.77 -17.16
N LEU A 117 9.07 46.13 -16.25
CA LEU A 117 9.31 45.96 -14.80
C LEU A 117 9.35 44.46 -14.42
N LEU A 118 8.45 43.65 -15.00
CA LEU A 118 8.41 42.21 -14.76
C LEU A 118 9.74 41.54 -15.13
N ASN A 119 10.32 41.87 -16.29
CA ASN A 119 11.58 41.31 -16.78
C ASN A 119 12.79 41.71 -15.91
N ILE A 120 12.77 42.91 -15.31
CA ILE A 120 13.79 43.36 -14.35
C ILE A 120 13.69 42.57 -13.03
N LEU A 121 12.46 42.28 -12.57
CA LEU A 121 12.23 41.60 -11.29
C LEU A 121 12.21 40.07 -11.38
N TYR A 122 11.96 39.47 -12.56
CA TYR A 122 11.86 38.01 -12.74
C TYR A 122 13.11 37.25 -12.26
N PRO A 123 14.36 37.71 -12.52
CA PRO A 123 15.57 37.07 -12.02
C PRO A 123 15.72 37.08 -10.49
N LEU A 124 15.02 37.98 -9.79
CA LEU A 124 15.01 38.07 -8.32
C LEU A 124 13.82 37.28 -7.73
N ILE A 125 12.64 37.44 -8.33
CA ILE A 125 11.39 36.82 -7.88
C ILE A 125 11.44 35.29 -8.03
N VAL A 126 11.94 34.74 -9.13
CA VAL A 126 11.91 33.28 -9.36
C VAL A 126 12.82 32.52 -8.36
N PRO A 127 14.06 32.95 -8.07
CA PRO A 127 14.84 32.36 -6.99
C PRO A 127 14.22 32.55 -5.60
N ALA A 128 13.70 33.75 -5.28
CA ALA A 128 13.08 34.01 -3.98
C ALA A 128 11.85 33.13 -3.72
N ILE A 129 10.96 33.00 -4.72
CA ILE A 129 9.81 32.08 -4.67
C ILE A 129 10.28 30.63 -4.54
N ARG A 130 11.34 30.23 -5.27
CA ARG A 130 11.88 28.86 -5.17
C ARG A 130 12.45 28.55 -3.78
N LYS A 131 13.19 29.49 -3.15
CA LYS A 131 13.71 29.35 -1.78
C LYS A 131 12.55 29.24 -0.78
N SER A 132 11.63 30.20 -0.79
CA SER A 132 10.47 30.23 0.12
C SER A 132 9.56 29.00 0.02
N ILE A 133 9.25 28.53 -1.19
CA ILE A 133 8.41 27.32 -1.39
C ILE A 133 9.15 26.06 -0.92
N GLY A 134 10.45 25.91 -1.24
CA GLY A 134 11.26 24.76 -0.80
C GLY A 134 11.30 24.66 0.72
N GLU A 135 11.69 25.75 1.39
CA GLU A 135 11.74 25.84 2.85
C GLU A 135 10.38 25.51 3.51
N THR A 136 9.28 26.02 2.96
CA THR A 136 7.92 25.77 3.50
C THR A 136 7.52 24.29 3.35
N ILE A 137 7.89 23.64 2.24
CA ILE A 137 7.60 22.22 2.01
C ILE A 137 8.40 21.35 2.99
N ASP A 138 9.69 21.61 3.18
CA ASP A 138 10.52 20.82 4.10
C ASP A 138 10.09 20.98 5.57
N LYS A 139 9.74 22.21 6.00
CA LYS A 139 9.19 22.50 7.34
C LYS A 139 7.87 21.75 7.60
N THR A 140 6.94 21.78 6.65
CA THR A 140 5.66 21.07 6.78
C THR A 140 5.81 19.55 6.74
N PHE A 141 6.69 19.01 5.89
CA PHE A 141 6.96 17.58 5.85
C PHE A 141 7.61 17.06 7.14
N GLN A 142 8.56 17.80 7.71
CA GLN A 142 9.27 17.38 8.93
C GLN A 142 8.37 17.40 10.18
N SER A 143 7.50 18.42 10.31
CA SER A 143 6.53 18.51 11.42
C SER A 143 5.47 17.40 11.39
N LEU A 144 4.95 17.07 10.19
CA LEU A 144 4.03 15.94 10.01
C LEU A 144 4.66 14.61 10.47
N ASN A 145 5.90 14.34 10.07
CA ASN A 145 6.62 13.11 10.38
C ASN A 145 6.82 12.89 11.90
N GLU A 146 7.16 13.94 12.66
CA GLU A 146 7.21 13.84 14.14
C GLU A 146 5.83 13.68 14.78
N SER A 147 4.80 14.39 14.28
CA SER A 147 3.44 14.27 14.83
C SER A 147 2.87 12.84 14.72
N LEU A 148 3.23 12.12 13.65
CA LEU A 148 2.82 10.72 13.43
C LEU A 148 3.42 9.78 14.46
N LYS A 149 4.71 9.93 14.82
CA LYS A 149 5.39 9.06 15.81
C LYS A 149 4.70 9.05 17.17
N TYR A 150 4.16 10.20 17.60
CA TYR A 150 3.54 10.34 18.92
C TYR A 150 2.02 10.09 18.92
N SER A 151 1.38 10.08 17.76
CA SER A 151 -0.08 10.04 17.57
C SER A 151 -0.85 8.99 18.39
N LEU A 152 -0.27 7.81 18.60
CA LEU A 152 -0.86 6.67 19.34
C LEU A 152 -0.14 6.36 20.67
N THR A 153 0.74 7.24 21.14
CA THR A 153 1.46 7.05 22.41
C THR A 153 0.66 7.61 23.59
N LEU A 154 0.83 7.04 24.79
CA LEU A 154 0.23 7.57 26.02
C LEU A 154 0.63 9.04 26.30
N ARG A 155 1.81 9.47 25.86
CA ARG A 155 2.24 10.88 25.93
C ARG A 155 1.51 11.75 24.91
N GLY A 156 1.36 11.26 23.67
CA GLY A 156 0.58 11.92 22.63
C GLY A 156 -0.87 12.15 23.03
N LEU A 157 -1.51 11.21 23.74
CA LEU A 157 -2.86 11.40 24.28
C LEU A 157 -2.93 12.54 25.31
N ALA A 158 -1.95 12.67 26.20
CA ALA A 158 -1.85 13.80 27.12
C ALA A 158 -1.63 15.13 26.38
N TRP A 159 -0.71 15.17 25.41
CA TRP A 159 -0.46 16.34 24.58
C TRP A 159 -1.65 16.74 23.68
N ARG A 160 -2.48 15.78 23.24
CA ARG A 160 -3.75 16.07 22.55
C ARG A 160 -4.78 16.73 23.47
N TRP A 161 -4.84 16.32 24.74
CA TRP A 161 -5.70 16.97 25.73
C TRP A 161 -5.19 18.38 26.09
N GLU A 162 -3.87 18.56 26.17
CA GLU A 162 -3.25 19.87 26.36
C GLU A 162 -3.49 20.81 25.16
N ALA A 163 -3.31 20.33 23.92
CA ALA A 163 -3.66 21.04 22.69
C ALA A 163 -5.15 21.48 22.71
N TRP A 164 -6.06 20.56 23.05
CA TRP A 164 -7.49 20.86 23.16
C TRP A 164 -7.82 21.89 24.26
N ARG A 165 -7.12 21.86 25.40
CA ARG A 165 -7.30 22.81 26.52
C ARG A 165 -6.72 24.20 26.22
N THR A 166 -5.66 24.27 25.41
CA THR A 166 -4.91 25.51 25.13
C THR A 166 -5.32 26.19 23.82
N GLY A 167 -6.05 25.49 22.94
CA GLY A 167 -6.38 25.97 21.59
C GLY A 167 -5.22 25.88 20.59
N VAL A 168 -4.08 25.33 21.01
CA VAL A 168 -2.85 25.19 20.23
C VAL A 168 -2.89 23.92 19.38
N SER A 169 -2.22 23.90 18.22
CA SER A 169 -2.21 22.72 17.36
C SER A 169 -1.45 21.54 17.99
N PHE A 170 -1.89 20.30 17.76
CA PHE A 170 -1.19 19.11 18.30
C PHE A 170 0.26 19.00 17.79
N ALA A 171 0.52 19.37 16.54
CA ALA A 171 1.87 19.39 15.98
C ALA A 171 2.78 20.37 16.73
N GLU A 172 2.27 21.53 17.09
CA GLU A 172 3.00 22.57 17.83
C GLU A 172 3.22 22.19 19.30
N VAL A 173 2.25 21.56 19.98
CA VAL A 173 2.46 21.00 21.33
C VAL A 173 3.52 19.88 21.29
N VAL A 174 3.53 19.03 20.27
CA VAL A 174 4.60 18.05 20.05
C VAL A 174 5.94 18.75 19.82
N LEU A 175 5.99 19.80 19.00
CA LEU A 175 7.22 20.55 18.69
C LEU A 175 7.83 21.17 19.97
N ARG A 176 7.01 21.85 20.77
CA ARG A 176 7.37 22.44 22.08
C ARG A 176 7.91 21.43 23.10
N HIS A 177 7.68 20.14 22.89
CA HIS A 177 8.15 19.05 23.75
C HIS A 177 9.20 18.12 23.11
N THR A 178 9.58 18.35 21.85
CA THR A 178 10.53 17.50 21.11
C THR A 178 11.76 18.23 20.59
N LEU A 179 11.72 19.56 20.42
CA LEU A 179 12.92 20.35 20.15
C LEU A 179 13.84 20.37 21.38
N VAL A 180 15.12 20.11 21.13
CA VAL A 180 16.25 20.33 22.02
C VAL A 180 17.41 20.71 21.12
N TYR A 181 18.02 21.87 21.40
CA TYR A 181 19.22 22.34 20.71
C TYR A 181 20.16 23.02 21.71
N GLN A 182 21.42 23.11 21.32
CA GLN A 182 22.45 23.83 22.05
C GLN A 182 23.45 24.41 21.05
N VAL A 183 23.76 25.70 21.16
CA VAL A 183 24.91 26.30 20.49
C VAL A 183 26.18 25.82 21.22
N GLU A 184 27.16 25.32 20.47
CA GLU A 184 28.41 24.79 21.03
C GLU A 184 29.60 25.73 20.82
N HIS A 185 29.63 26.42 19.68
CA HIS A 185 30.63 27.44 19.37
C HIS A 185 30.00 28.59 18.58
N VAL A 186 30.50 29.81 18.78
CA VAL A 186 30.23 30.95 17.90
C VAL A 186 31.57 31.62 17.55
N PHE A 187 31.79 31.87 16.27
CA PHE A 187 32.99 32.52 15.72
C PHE A 187 32.58 33.82 15.01
N LEU A 188 33.28 34.91 15.24
CA LEU A 188 33.19 36.13 14.46
C LEU A 188 34.43 36.23 13.56
N ILE A 189 34.24 36.23 12.24
CA ILE A 189 35.31 36.13 11.24
C ILE A 189 35.28 37.38 10.35
N HIS A 190 36.43 38.03 10.13
CA HIS A 190 36.52 39.20 9.26
C HIS A 190 36.33 38.82 7.80
N ARG A 191 35.37 39.45 7.11
CA ARG A 191 34.86 39.02 5.81
C ARG A 191 35.82 39.27 4.65
N HIS A 192 36.77 40.20 4.81
CA HIS A 192 37.75 40.55 3.77
C HIS A 192 39.10 39.83 3.92
N THR A 193 39.42 39.30 5.11
CA THR A 193 40.72 38.65 5.38
C THR A 193 40.62 37.20 5.87
N GLY A 194 39.43 36.70 6.24
CA GLY A 194 39.24 35.34 6.79
C GLY A 194 39.80 35.13 8.20
N LEU A 195 40.32 36.20 8.82
CA LEU A 195 40.89 36.16 10.16
C LEU A 195 39.80 36.08 11.23
N LEU A 196 40.07 35.32 12.29
CA LEU A 196 39.21 35.21 13.45
C LEU A 196 39.32 36.49 14.31
N ILE A 197 38.20 37.17 14.53
CA ILE A 197 38.09 38.33 15.42
C ILE A 197 37.85 37.86 16.86
N SER A 198 36.88 36.95 17.06
CA SER A 198 36.53 36.44 18.39
C SER A 198 35.85 35.08 18.31
N HIS A 199 35.93 34.29 19.39
CA HIS A 199 35.35 32.96 19.51
C HIS A 199 34.84 32.72 20.94
N VAL A 200 33.66 32.12 21.07
CA VAL A 200 33.14 31.61 22.35
C VAL A 200 32.71 30.15 22.18
N ALA A 201 32.94 29.34 23.21
CA ALA A 201 32.53 27.94 23.29
C ALA A 201 31.66 27.67 24.52
N ALA A 202 30.69 26.76 24.40
CA ALA A 202 29.89 26.31 25.54
C ALA A 202 30.72 25.44 26.50
N GLU A 203 30.38 25.45 27.79
CA GLU A 203 31.08 24.73 28.89
C GLU A 203 31.32 23.22 28.65
N ASN A 204 30.57 22.61 27.72
CA ASN A 204 30.61 21.18 27.41
C ASN A 204 31.00 20.89 25.94
N ALA A 205 31.43 21.90 25.19
CA ALA A 205 31.87 21.75 23.80
C ALA A 205 33.30 21.18 23.72
N ALA A 206 33.61 20.44 22.65
CA ALA A 206 34.92 19.84 22.48
C ALA A 206 35.95 20.91 22.06
N THR A 207 37.00 21.11 22.86
CA THR A 207 38.01 22.13 22.59
C THR A 207 38.84 21.75 21.35
N GLN A 208 38.63 22.48 20.26
CA GLN A 208 39.51 22.52 19.09
C GLN A 208 40.10 23.93 18.96
N ASP A 209 41.24 24.05 18.28
CA ASP A 209 41.90 25.34 18.05
C ASP A 209 41.00 26.24 17.18
N PRO A 210 40.56 27.41 17.70
CA PRO A 210 39.64 28.29 16.97
C PRO A 210 40.20 28.81 15.65
N GLN A 211 41.52 29.00 15.56
CA GLN A 211 42.18 29.51 14.36
C GLN A 211 42.20 28.46 13.25
N LEU A 212 42.35 27.18 13.61
CA LEU A 212 42.22 26.06 12.66
C LEU A 212 40.78 25.92 12.13
N VAL A 213 39.77 26.18 12.97
CA VAL A 213 38.37 26.16 12.52
C VAL A 213 38.06 27.36 11.62
N SER A 214 38.50 28.57 11.96
CA SER A 214 38.30 29.78 11.14
C SER A 214 38.98 29.67 9.77
N SER A 215 40.22 29.19 9.72
CA SER A 215 40.96 28.99 8.46
C SER A 215 40.36 27.88 7.60
N MET A 216 39.88 26.77 8.19
CA MET A 216 39.13 25.74 7.47
C MET A 216 37.81 26.28 6.89
N LEU A 217 37.04 27.04 7.67
CA LEU A 217 35.77 27.63 7.21
C LEU A 217 35.98 28.62 6.08
N THR A 218 36.99 29.49 6.18
CA THR A 218 37.39 30.42 5.11
C THR A 218 37.76 29.66 3.84
N ALA A 219 38.64 28.65 3.93
CA ALA A 219 39.03 27.85 2.77
C ALA A 219 37.87 27.09 2.12
N ILE A 220 36.85 26.67 2.90
CA ILE A 220 35.61 26.09 2.36
C ILE A 220 34.77 27.15 1.63
N GLN A 221 34.63 28.36 2.20
CA GLN A 221 33.89 29.46 1.57
C GLN A 221 34.55 29.91 0.26
N ASP A 222 35.88 30.06 0.24
CA ASP A 222 36.64 30.37 -0.98
C ASP A 222 36.51 29.27 -2.03
N PHE A 223 36.66 27.99 -1.64
CA PHE A 223 36.49 26.86 -2.57
C PHE A 223 35.08 26.81 -3.19
N VAL A 224 34.03 27.08 -2.41
CA VAL A 224 32.66 27.18 -2.92
C VAL A 224 32.52 28.37 -3.88
N ARG A 225 33.08 29.53 -3.53
CA ARG A 225 33.03 30.74 -4.36
C ARG A 225 33.73 30.57 -5.71
N ASP A 226 34.90 29.95 -5.72
CA ASP A 226 35.66 29.65 -6.94
C ASP A 226 34.99 28.57 -7.80
N SER A 227 34.37 27.57 -7.16
CA SER A 227 33.70 26.46 -7.86
C SER A 227 32.37 26.85 -8.51
N PHE A 228 31.68 27.87 -8.00
CA PHE A 228 30.33 28.27 -8.44
C PHE A 228 30.30 29.72 -8.94
N SER A 229 30.96 29.95 -10.09
CA SER A 229 31.05 31.24 -10.76
C SER A 229 29.68 31.75 -11.25
N GLY A 230 29.07 32.61 -10.44
CA GLY A 230 27.79 33.28 -10.77
C GLY A 230 27.10 34.03 -9.63
N ALA A 231 27.59 33.93 -8.38
CA ALA A 231 26.93 34.50 -7.21
C ALA A 231 27.89 35.37 -6.36
N GLU A 232 28.22 36.57 -6.83
CA GLU A 232 28.85 37.58 -5.98
C GLU A 232 27.93 37.88 -4.78
N ASN A 233 28.49 37.80 -3.57
CA ASN A 233 27.81 37.92 -2.26
C ASN A 233 26.92 36.76 -1.77
N GLN A 234 26.91 35.56 -2.38
CA GLN A 234 26.28 34.38 -1.74
C GLN A 234 27.33 33.50 -1.04
N GLY A 235 27.21 33.39 0.29
CA GLY A 235 28.01 32.48 1.12
C GLY A 235 27.33 31.13 1.33
N VAL A 236 27.86 30.33 2.24
CA VAL A 236 27.24 29.06 2.66
C VAL A 236 26.33 29.31 3.86
N ASP A 237 25.07 29.70 3.62
CA ASP A 237 24.05 30.00 4.66
C ASP A 237 24.04 28.93 5.78
N THR A 238 24.01 27.65 5.40
CA THR A 238 24.01 26.51 6.34
C THR A 238 24.80 25.31 5.81
N MET A 239 25.46 24.58 6.71
CA MET A 239 26.21 23.34 6.43
C MET A 239 25.88 22.28 7.50
N ARG A 240 25.85 21.00 7.15
CA ARG A 240 25.67 19.90 8.12
C ARG A 240 26.88 18.97 8.17
N LEU A 241 27.36 18.72 9.37
CA LEU A 241 28.55 17.92 9.71
C LEU A 241 28.14 16.86 10.73
N GLY A 242 27.43 15.82 10.25
CA GLY A 242 26.86 14.77 11.10
C GLY A 242 25.76 15.31 12.02
N GLU A 243 25.98 15.23 13.33
CA GLU A 243 25.07 15.72 14.38
C GLU A 243 25.22 17.24 14.65
N LEU A 244 26.18 17.90 14.00
CA LEU A 244 26.39 19.35 14.09
C LEU A 244 25.86 20.04 12.83
N THR A 245 25.20 21.18 13.03
CA THR A 245 24.82 22.13 11.97
C THR A 245 25.60 23.41 12.16
N VAL A 246 26.24 23.90 11.12
CA VAL A 246 26.95 25.19 11.09
C VAL A 246 26.10 26.18 10.32
N TRP A 247 25.82 27.33 10.92
CA TRP A 247 25.08 28.45 10.32
C TRP A 247 26.02 29.64 10.16
N SER A 248 25.85 30.43 9.09
CA SER A 248 26.72 31.55 8.76
C SER A 248 25.89 32.78 8.39
N GLU A 249 25.85 33.78 9.27
CA GLU A 249 25.20 35.07 9.03
C GLU A 249 26.21 36.07 8.42
N PRO A 250 26.04 36.51 7.16
CA PRO A 250 26.97 37.44 6.52
C PRO A 250 26.62 38.91 6.85
N GLY A 251 27.48 39.57 7.61
CA GLY A 251 27.44 41.03 7.79
C GLY A 251 28.19 41.78 6.67
N PRO A 252 28.21 43.12 6.71
CA PRO A 252 28.94 43.93 5.72
C PRO A 252 30.44 43.66 5.77
N ILE A 253 31.05 43.74 6.95
CA ILE A 253 32.51 43.68 7.20
C ILE A 253 32.94 42.37 7.87
N ALA A 254 32.05 41.69 8.59
CA ALA A 254 32.33 40.48 9.36
C ALA A 254 31.15 39.51 9.33
N THR A 255 31.46 38.22 9.39
CA THR A 255 30.52 37.09 9.30
C THR A 255 30.45 36.39 10.66
N LEU A 256 29.25 36.09 11.14
CA LEU A 256 29.02 35.35 12.38
C LEU A 256 28.71 33.89 12.06
N VAL A 257 29.51 32.96 12.59
CA VAL A 257 29.35 31.52 12.33
C VAL A 257 29.02 30.78 13.63
N ALA A 258 27.83 30.17 13.71
CA ALA A 258 27.37 29.42 14.86
C ALA A 258 27.39 27.91 14.58
N VAL A 259 27.99 27.13 15.48
CA VAL A 259 28.02 25.66 15.47
C VAL A 259 27.00 25.14 16.49
N ILE A 260 26.03 24.37 16.03
CA ILE A 260 24.82 24.02 16.79
C ILE A 260 24.64 22.50 16.79
N ARG A 261 24.40 21.91 17.97
CA ARG A 261 23.99 20.50 18.10
C ARG A 261 22.48 20.40 18.24
N GLY A 262 21.87 19.46 17.52
CA GLY A 262 20.42 19.19 17.55
C GLY A 262 19.64 19.93 16.47
N LYS A 263 18.37 20.28 16.76
CA LYS A 263 17.48 20.97 15.82
C LYS A 263 17.20 22.41 16.30
N PRO A 264 17.94 23.42 15.82
CA PRO A 264 17.63 24.82 16.15
C PRO A 264 16.26 25.24 15.61
N PRO A 265 15.54 26.10 16.34
CA PRO A 265 14.35 26.82 15.86
C PRO A 265 14.75 28.03 14.99
N GLU A 266 13.78 28.64 14.32
CA GLU A 266 14.01 29.69 13.30
C GLU A 266 14.26 31.09 13.90
N ASP A 267 13.77 31.35 15.12
CA ASP A 267 14.04 32.56 15.91
C ASP A 267 15.53 32.70 16.29
N LEU A 268 16.31 31.62 16.23
CA LEU A 268 17.75 31.66 16.42
C LEU A 268 18.48 32.39 15.27
N HIS A 269 18.00 32.31 14.02
CA HIS A 269 18.56 33.12 12.92
C HIS A 269 18.34 34.62 13.17
N GLU A 270 17.12 35.02 13.56
CA GLU A 270 16.83 36.41 13.93
C GLU A 270 17.69 36.86 15.13
N THR A 271 17.92 35.99 16.11
CA THR A 271 18.73 36.31 17.29
C THR A 271 20.21 36.53 16.92
N LEU A 272 20.81 35.64 16.12
CA LEU A 272 22.19 35.76 15.65
C LEU A 272 22.37 36.97 14.72
N GLY A 273 21.41 37.22 13.81
CA GLY A 273 21.43 38.40 12.94
C GLY A 273 21.32 39.72 13.70
N ASN A 274 20.48 39.78 14.75
CA ASN A 274 20.37 40.96 15.62
C ASN A 274 21.65 41.21 16.45
N ALA A 275 22.30 40.16 16.95
CA ALA A 275 23.59 40.28 17.63
C ALA A 275 24.69 40.80 16.69
N LEU A 276 24.82 40.20 15.48
CA LEU A 276 25.75 40.67 14.46
C LEU A 276 25.49 42.13 14.04
N ALA A 277 24.21 42.52 13.92
CA ALA A 277 23.83 43.90 13.61
C ALA A 277 24.21 44.89 14.72
N ARG A 278 24.11 44.50 16.01
CA ARG A 278 24.60 45.31 17.14
C ARG A 278 26.12 45.47 17.09
N ILE A 279 26.86 44.37 16.92
CA ILE A 279 28.33 44.37 16.83
C ILE A 279 28.80 45.31 15.70
N HIS A 280 28.16 45.25 14.51
CA HIS A 280 28.46 46.19 13.43
C HIS A 280 28.09 47.64 13.76
N ALA A 281 26.95 47.90 14.42
CA ALA A 281 26.54 49.25 14.78
C ALA A 281 27.42 49.89 15.87
N GLU A 282 27.91 49.11 16.84
CA GLU A 282 28.65 49.59 18.00
C GLU A 282 30.18 49.54 17.84
N ARG A 283 30.72 48.78 16.87
CA ARG A 283 32.18 48.64 16.63
C ARG A 283 32.59 48.80 15.16
N HIS A 284 31.74 49.39 14.31
CA HIS A 284 31.97 49.64 12.88
C HIS A 284 33.43 49.96 12.51
N GLN A 285 34.02 51.00 13.12
CA GLN A 285 35.36 51.45 12.78
C GLN A 285 36.45 50.43 13.17
N ALA A 286 36.37 49.84 14.37
CA ALA A 286 37.32 48.82 14.82
C ALA A 286 37.23 47.52 13.99
N LEU A 287 36.11 47.30 13.29
CA LEU A 287 35.96 46.19 12.34
C LEU A 287 36.51 46.53 10.94
N GLU A 288 36.48 47.79 10.51
CA GLU A 288 37.09 48.23 9.23
C GLU A 288 38.61 48.35 9.30
N ASP A 289 39.14 48.89 10.42
CA ASP A 289 40.58 49.07 10.65
C ASP A 289 41.29 47.76 11.13
N PHE A 290 40.62 46.61 11.10
CA PHE A 290 41.09 45.34 11.67
C PHE A 290 42.27 44.69 10.91
N ASP A 291 43.47 44.76 11.49
CA ASP A 291 44.70 44.17 10.93
C ASP A 291 45.07 42.78 11.49
N GLY A 292 44.46 42.38 12.60
CA GLY A 292 44.72 41.13 13.31
C GLY A 292 44.97 41.28 14.83
N ASP A 293 45.03 42.51 15.37
CA ASP A 293 44.97 42.72 16.83
C ASP A 293 43.50 42.72 17.31
N ASN A 294 43.22 41.95 18.37
CA ASN A 294 41.90 41.81 18.98
C ASN A 294 41.69 42.74 20.20
N ALA A 295 42.69 43.54 20.58
CA ALA A 295 42.67 44.35 21.81
C ALA A 295 41.44 45.27 21.94
N ASP A 296 41.07 45.99 20.89
CA ASP A 296 39.91 46.91 20.87
C ASP A 296 38.56 46.19 20.67
N LEU A 297 38.57 44.86 20.53
CA LEU A 297 37.39 44.02 20.25
C LEU A 297 37.13 42.96 21.35
N ALA A 298 37.90 42.98 22.45
CA ALA A 298 37.77 42.01 23.55
C ALA A 298 36.36 41.97 24.18
N ASP A 299 35.69 43.12 24.32
CA ASP A 299 34.33 43.21 24.88
C ASP A 299 33.29 42.38 24.10
N VAL A 300 33.52 42.12 22.80
CA VAL A 300 32.59 41.39 21.93
C VAL A 300 32.40 39.94 22.39
N GLU A 301 33.36 39.37 23.13
CA GLU A 301 33.25 38.03 23.73
C GLU A 301 32.01 37.92 24.65
N ALA A 302 31.59 39.01 25.30
CA ALA A 302 30.40 39.04 26.16
C ALA A 302 29.09 38.90 25.37
N GLU A 303 28.95 39.58 24.22
CA GLU A 303 27.77 39.47 23.35
C GLU A 303 27.70 38.09 22.67
N LEU A 304 28.85 37.54 22.27
CA LEU A 304 28.94 36.18 21.75
C LEU A 304 28.63 35.13 22.82
N THR A 305 28.91 35.41 24.09
CA THR A 305 28.54 34.55 25.23
C THR A 305 27.03 34.49 25.44
N GLU A 306 26.29 35.60 25.25
CA GLU A 306 24.82 35.57 25.28
C GLU A 306 24.25 34.66 24.16
N CYS A 307 24.86 34.69 22.97
CA CYS A 307 24.50 33.80 21.86
C CYS A 307 24.78 32.31 22.15
N VAL A 308 25.88 32.00 22.86
CA VAL A 308 26.22 30.62 23.29
C VAL A 308 25.35 30.14 24.45
N ALA A 309 24.83 31.03 25.28
CA ALA A 309 23.92 30.69 26.39
C ALA A 309 22.53 30.21 25.92
N LEU A 310 22.18 30.38 24.64
CA LEU A 310 20.91 29.95 24.04
C LEU A 310 20.76 28.43 24.00
N ARG A 311 20.12 27.88 25.04
CA ARG A 311 19.96 26.44 25.27
C ARG A 311 18.51 26.08 25.64
N GLN A 312 17.78 25.44 24.72
CA GLN A 312 16.48 24.84 25.06
C GLN A 312 16.68 23.59 25.94
N GLN A 313 16.61 23.78 27.25
CA GLN A 313 16.49 22.69 28.21
C GLN A 313 15.06 22.14 28.22
N ARG A 314 14.90 20.83 28.46
CA ARG A 314 13.58 20.21 28.65
C ARG A 314 12.86 20.91 29.82
N PRO A 315 11.57 21.28 29.69
CA PRO A 315 10.83 21.88 30.79
C PRO A 315 10.82 20.93 32.01
N GLN A 316 11.19 21.47 33.17
CA GLN A 316 11.22 20.73 34.43
C GLN A 316 9.81 20.20 34.78
N ARG A 317 9.74 18.94 35.23
CA ARG A 317 8.47 18.28 35.52
C ARG A 317 7.74 18.93 36.69
N GLN A 318 6.68 19.70 36.41
CA GLN A 318 5.60 19.88 37.38
C GLN A 318 4.70 18.61 37.38
N PRO A 319 4.38 18.01 38.53
CA PRO A 319 3.47 16.87 38.61
C PRO A 319 2.01 17.35 38.48
N PHE A 320 1.49 17.37 37.25
CA PHE A 320 0.12 17.82 37.00
C PHE A 320 -0.91 16.78 37.47
N GLY A 321 -1.71 17.12 38.48
CA GLY A 321 -2.68 16.22 39.11
C GLY A 321 -3.94 16.00 38.27
N PHE A 322 -3.96 14.94 37.45
CA PHE A 322 -5.16 14.52 36.71
C PHE A 322 -5.98 13.49 37.53
N PRO A 323 -7.33 13.59 37.57
CA PRO A 323 -8.18 12.75 38.44
C PRO A 323 -8.38 11.32 37.89
N TRP A 324 -7.33 10.51 38.02
CA TRP A 324 -7.24 9.12 37.54
C TRP A 324 -8.33 8.16 38.07
N LEU A 325 -9.08 8.54 39.11
CA LEU A 325 -10.16 7.74 39.70
C LEU A 325 -11.47 7.76 38.90
N ALA A 326 -11.73 8.77 38.07
CA ALA A 326 -13.00 8.87 37.33
C ALA A 326 -13.11 7.83 36.19
N LEU A 327 -12.00 7.59 35.48
CA LEU A 327 -11.93 6.66 34.34
C LEU A 327 -12.24 5.19 34.72
N PRO A 328 -11.62 4.58 35.75
CA PRO A 328 -11.92 3.20 36.12
C PRO A 328 -13.35 3.01 36.62
N ILE A 329 -13.98 4.02 37.24
CA ILE A 329 -15.39 3.94 37.66
C ILE A 329 -16.31 3.90 36.44
N ALA A 330 -16.10 4.78 35.45
CA ALA A 330 -16.87 4.77 34.20
C ALA A 330 -16.70 3.45 33.43
N VAL A 331 -15.48 2.92 33.36
CA VAL A 331 -15.19 1.61 32.77
C VAL A 331 -15.86 0.47 33.55
N ALA A 332 -15.82 0.48 34.89
CA ALA A 332 -16.46 -0.55 35.72
C ALA A 332 -18.00 -0.58 35.55
N VAL A 333 -18.66 0.58 35.46
CA VAL A 333 -20.11 0.66 35.19
C VAL A 333 -20.43 0.12 33.80
N LEU A 334 -19.64 0.48 32.77
CA LEU A 334 -19.86 0.01 31.40
C LEU A 334 -19.59 -1.50 31.25
N LEU A 335 -18.61 -2.04 31.99
CA LEU A 335 -18.37 -3.48 32.12
C LEU A 335 -19.50 -4.20 32.87
N ALA A 336 -20.06 -3.60 33.93
CA ALA A 336 -21.19 -4.19 34.66
C ALA A 336 -22.46 -4.27 33.80
N VAL A 337 -22.79 -3.20 33.06
CA VAL A 337 -23.95 -3.16 32.15
C VAL A 337 -23.79 -4.14 30.99
N SER A 338 -22.60 -4.20 30.37
CA SER A 338 -22.34 -5.16 29.28
C SER A 338 -22.33 -6.61 29.78
N ALA A 339 -21.76 -6.91 30.96
CA ALA A 339 -21.83 -8.23 31.56
C ALA A 339 -23.26 -8.66 31.91
N TRP A 340 -24.11 -7.73 32.37
CA TRP A 340 -25.54 -8.00 32.60
C TRP A 340 -26.29 -8.31 31.30
N GLY A 341 -26.06 -7.52 30.24
CA GLY A 341 -26.63 -7.76 28.92
C GLY A 341 -26.21 -9.10 28.32
N VAL A 342 -24.92 -9.46 28.42
CA VAL A 342 -24.39 -10.74 27.97
C VAL A 342 -24.99 -11.91 28.74
N ARG A 343 -25.10 -11.84 30.07
CA ARG A 343 -25.73 -12.90 30.88
C ARG A 343 -27.20 -13.11 30.50
N ARG A 344 -27.97 -12.04 30.34
CA ARG A 344 -29.38 -12.13 29.92
C ARG A 344 -29.52 -12.80 28.56
N TRP A 345 -28.69 -12.41 27.59
CA TRP A 345 -28.67 -12.99 26.25
C TRP A 345 -28.22 -14.46 26.26
N GLN A 346 -27.33 -14.86 27.17
CA GLN A 346 -26.93 -16.25 27.40
C GLN A 346 -28.04 -17.09 28.08
N GLU A 347 -28.84 -16.51 28.96
CA GLU A 347 -30.03 -17.18 29.53
C GLU A 347 -31.11 -17.43 28.47
N ASP A 348 -31.45 -16.39 27.70
CA ASP A 348 -32.48 -16.51 26.65
C ASP A 348 -32.03 -17.50 25.56
N ARG A 349 -30.75 -17.50 25.15
CA ARG A 349 -30.19 -18.52 24.25
C ARG A 349 -30.24 -19.93 24.82
N ARG A 350 -29.81 -20.15 26.08
CA ARG A 350 -29.87 -21.49 26.71
C ARG A 350 -31.30 -22.03 26.77
N TRP A 351 -32.29 -21.16 26.96
CA TRP A 351 -33.71 -21.55 26.89
C TRP A 351 -34.15 -21.93 25.47
N ASP A 352 -33.80 -21.13 24.46
CA ASP A 352 -34.10 -21.45 23.05
C ASP A 352 -33.43 -22.77 22.62
N ASP A 353 -32.17 -23.00 23.02
CA ASP A 353 -31.43 -24.25 22.79
C ASP A 353 -32.12 -25.46 23.46
N TYR A 354 -32.59 -25.31 24.71
CA TYR A 354 -33.36 -26.35 25.40
C TYR A 354 -34.70 -26.66 24.69
N ILE A 355 -35.42 -25.63 24.23
CA ILE A 355 -36.67 -25.82 23.46
C ILE A 355 -36.40 -26.44 22.09
N ALA A 356 -35.29 -26.09 21.42
CA ALA A 356 -34.87 -26.73 20.18
C ALA A 356 -34.54 -28.21 20.40
N GLN A 357 -33.81 -28.55 21.46
CA GLN A 357 -33.53 -29.93 21.85
C GLN A 357 -34.82 -30.72 22.14
N LEU A 358 -35.76 -30.16 22.92
CA LEU A 358 -37.05 -30.82 23.18
C LEU A 358 -37.87 -31.06 21.91
N ARG A 359 -37.85 -30.12 20.95
CA ARG A 359 -38.55 -30.27 19.66
C ARG A 359 -37.86 -31.26 18.72
N ALA A 360 -36.57 -31.54 18.91
CA ALA A 360 -35.81 -32.53 18.15
C ALA A 360 -35.93 -33.96 18.71
N GLN A 361 -36.42 -34.15 19.94
CA GLN A 361 -36.59 -35.46 20.56
C GLN A 361 -37.82 -36.20 20.01
N PRO A 362 -37.68 -37.38 19.36
CA PRO A 362 -38.82 -38.13 18.86
C PRO A 362 -39.72 -38.62 20.00
N GLY A 363 -41.01 -38.31 19.92
CA GLY A 363 -41.99 -38.55 20.97
C GLY A 363 -42.32 -37.35 21.88
N ILE A 364 -41.87 -36.13 21.54
CA ILE A 364 -42.20 -34.89 22.26
C ILE A 364 -42.72 -33.83 21.25
N VAL A 365 -43.87 -33.21 21.54
CA VAL A 365 -44.44 -32.10 20.75
C VAL A 365 -44.69 -30.91 21.66
N VAL A 366 -43.87 -29.85 21.52
CA VAL A 366 -44.02 -28.60 22.27
C VAL A 366 -45.14 -27.76 21.65
N THR A 367 -46.24 -27.56 22.37
CA THR A 367 -47.42 -26.81 21.90
C THR A 367 -47.37 -25.32 22.24
N SER A 368 -46.77 -24.93 23.37
CA SER A 368 -46.54 -23.53 23.70
C SER A 368 -45.30 -23.33 24.56
N THR A 369 -44.71 -22.13 24.46
CA THR A 369 -43.53 -21.69 25.20
C THR A 369 -43.68 -20.22 25.56
N GLY A 370 -43.32 -19.83 26.78
CA GLY A 370 -43.37 -18.43 27.21
C GLY A 370 -42.55 -18.18 28.47
N ARG A 371 -42.52 -16.93 28.93
CA ARG A 371 -41.85 -16.53 30.18
C ARG A 371 -42.83 -15.68 31.00
N ARG A 372 -43.01 -16.00 32.28
CA ARG A 372 -43.95 -15.34 33.19
C ARG A 372 -43.35 -15.27 34.59
N ASP A 373 -43.41 -14.10 35.21
CA ASP A 373 -42.91 -13.84 36.57
C ASP A 373 -41.46 -14.33 36.76
N GLY A 374 -40.62 -14.05 35.75
CA GLY A 374 -39.21 -14.49 35.65
C GLY A 374 -39.01 -15.92 35.12
N LYS A 375 -39.95 -16.82 35.42
CA LYS A 375 -39.89 -18.25 35.11
C LYS A 375 -40.24 -18.57 33.67
N PHE A 376 -39.64 -19.64 33.16
CA PHE A 376 -39.93 -20.20 31.84
C PHE A 376 -41.10 -21.18 31.92
N MET A 377 -41.95 -21.19 30.91
CA MET A 377 -43.11 -22.07 30.80
C MET A 377 -43.06 -22.86 29.49
N VAL A 378 -43.32 -24.17 29.57
CA VAL A 378 -43.43 -25.06 28.42
C VAL A 378 -44.64 -25.99 28.57
N THR A 379 -45.44 -26.10 27.51
CA THR A 379 -46.55 -27.05 27.43
C THR A 379 -46.41 -27.94 26.20
N GLY A 380 -46.87 -29.19 26.29
CA GLY A 380 -46.82 -30.07 25.14
C GLY A 380 -47.49 -31.43 25.31
N LEU A 381 -47.30 -32.27 24.30
CA LEU A 381 -47.63 -33.68 24.31
C LEU A 381 -46.34 -34.50 24.44
N ARG A 382 -46.37 -35.60 25.20
CA ARG A 382 -45.24 -36.52 25.39
C ARG A 382 -45.67 -37.99 25.28
N ASP A 383 -44.90 -38.81 24.58
CA ASP A 383 -45.06 -40.27 24.63
C ASP A 383 -44.47 -40.83 25.95
N PRO A 384 -45.14 -41.77 26.65
CA PRO A 384 -44.61 -42.40 27.86
C PRO A 384 -43.21 -43.03 27.72
N LEU A 385 -42.80 -43.42 26.50
CA LEU A 385 -41.47 -43.98 26.18
C LEU A 385 -40.46 -42.92 25.66
N ALA A 386 -40.82 -41.63 25.70
CA ALA A 386 -39.89 -40.53 25.44
C ALA A 386 -39.14 -40.09 26.70
N ILE A 387 -37.93 -39.55 26.51
CA ILE A 387 -37.06 -39.01 27.57
C ILE A 387 -37.80 -38.02 28.48
N ASP A 388 -37.45 -37.96 29.76
CA ASP A 388 -38.07 -36.98 30.66
C ASP A 388 -37.53 -35.57 30.37
N PRO A 389 -38.40 -34.56 30.12
CA PRO A 389 -37.96 -33.18 29.95
C PRO A 389 -37.19 -32.61 31.15
N ARG A 390 -37.36 -33.18 32.35
CA ARG A 390 -36.55 -32.84 33.54
C ARG A 390 -35.15 -33.47 33.52
N GLN A 391 -34.96 -34.60 32.85
CA GLN A 391 -33.62 -35.15 32.58
C GLN A 391 -32.93 -34.36 31.47
N ALA A 392 -33.66 -33.93 30.44
CA ALA A 392 -33.14 -33.04 29.39
C ALA A 392 -32.66 -31.68 29.94
N LEU A 393 -33.30 -31.15 31.00
CA LEU A 393 -32.80 -29.95 31.70
C LEU A 393 -31.40 -30.16 32.31
N GLY A 394 -31.03 -31.38 32.70
CA GLY A 394 -29.70 -31.66 33.27
C GLY A 394 -28.53 -31.50 32.31
N ALA A 395 -28.79 -31.41 31.00
CA ALA A 395 -27.79 -31.17 29.97
C ALA A 395 -27.57 -29.68 29.64
N VAL A 396 -28.35 -28.77 30.25
CA VAL A 396 -28.32 -27.32 30.00
C VAL A 396 -28.23 -26.59 31.35
N GLU A 397 -27.46 -25.51 31.43
CA GLU A 397 -27.29 -24.73 32.67
C GLU A 397 -28.53 -23.87 33.02
N ILE A 398 -29.70 -24.50 33.20
CA ILE A 398 -30.95 -23.88 33.60
C ILE A 398 -31.41 -24.51 34.91
N ASN A 399 -31.68 -23.66 35.91
CA ASN A 399 -32.21 -24.09 37.20
C ASN A 399 -33.60 -24.75 37.04
N PRO A 400 -33.79 -26.03 37.41
CA PRO A 400 -35.08 -26.71 37.26
C PRO A 400 -36.23 -26.07 38.04
N ALA A 401 -35.95 -25.29 39.09
CA ALA A 401 -36.98 -24.57 39.86
C ALA A 401 -37.62 -23.39 39.10
N ASP A 402 -36.98 -22.93 38.02
CA ASP A 402 -37.42 -21.79 37.19
C ASP A 402 -38.13 -22.23 35.90
N VAL A 403 -38.35 -23.54 35.71
CA VAL A 403 -39.04 -24.10 34.54
C VAL A 403 -40.34 -24.79 34.96
N VAL A 404 -41.48 -24.24 34.53
CA VAL A 404 -42.81 -24.81 34.74
C VAL A 404 -43.24 -25.58 33.49
N ALA A 405 -43.28 -26.91 33.59
CA ALA A 405 -43.53 -27.80 32.46
C ALA A 405 -44.83 -28.62 32.65
N SER A 406 -45.69 -28.65 31.64
CA SER A 406 -46.96 -29.39 31.66
C SER A 406 -47.12 -30.27 30.40
N TRP A 407 -47.30 -31.57 30.59
CA TRP A 407 -47.30 -32.55 29.50
C TRP A 407 -48.54 -33.44 29.53
N ALA A 408 -49.26 -33.52 28.42
CA ALA A 408 -50.32 -34.51 28.23
C ALA A 408 -49.78 -35.76 27.52
N PRO A 409 -50.27 -36.97 27.86
CA PRO A 409 -49.82 -38.19 27.19
C PRO A 409 -50.39 -38.29 25.78
N TYR A 410 -49.57 -38.74 24.82
CA TYR A 410 -50.03 -39.21 23.51
C TYR A 410 -49.23 -40.46 23.09
N GLN A 411 -49.55 -41.04 21.94
CA GLN A 411 -48.71 -42.07 21.30
C GLN A 411 -48.07 -41.49 20.05
N ALA A 412 -46.74 -41.55 19.99
CA ALA A 412 -45.99 -41.15 18.81
C ALA A 412 -45.91 -42.31 17.81
N LEU A 413 -46.20 -42.01 16.54
CA LEU A 413 -46.14 -42.93 15.41
C LEU A 413 -44.84 -42.82 14.60
N ASP A 414 -43.91 -41.95 15.01
CA ASP A 414 -42.61 -41.82 14.34
C ASP A 414 -41.80 -43.14 14.45
N PRO A 415 -40.95 -43.47 13.46
CA PRO A 415 -40.24 -44.75 13.44
C PRO A 415 -39.32 -45.00 14.64
N VAL A 416 -38.81 -43.96 15.31
CA VAL A 416 -37.92 -44.11 16.48
C VAL A 416 -38.70 -44.43 17.74
N SER A 417 -39.89 -43.83 17.91
CA SER A 417 -40.81 -44.14 19.01
C SER A 417 -41.48 -45.50 18.82
N VAL A 418 -41.87 -45.85 17.59
CA VAL A 418 -42.41 -47.19 17.28
C VAL A 418 -41.34 -48.27 17.43
N LEU A 419 -40.08 -48.02 17.02
CA LEU A 419 -38.96 -48.93 17.27
C LEU A 419 -38.74 -49.17 18.77
N ARG A 420 -38.68 -48.10 19.59
CA ARG A 420 -38.56 -48.21 21.06
C ARG A 420 -39.71 -49.03 21.66
N ARG A 421 -40.94 -48.83 21.18
CA ARG A 421 -42.12 -49.60 21.63
C ARG A 421 -42.01 -51.07 21.25
N LEU A 422 -41.58 -51.39 20.02
CA LEU A 422 -41.38 -52.77 19.57
C LEU A 422 -40.26 -53.47 20.32
N GLN A 423 -39.11 -52.80 20.52
CA GLN A 423 -38.01 -53.32 21.35
C GLN A 423 -38.48 -53.69 22.76
N ALA A 424 -39.17 -52.76 23.44
CA ALA A 424 -39.68 -52.96 24.80
C ALA A 424 -40.82 -54.01 24.92
N SER A 425 -41.51 -54.35 23.83
CA SER A 425 -42.61 -55.34 23.83
C SER A 425 -42.24 -56.72 23.26
N LEU A 426 -41.25 -56.80 22.37
CA LEU A 426 -40.83 -58.06 21.74
C LEU A 426 -39.67 -58.71 22.49
N ASP A 427 -38.84 -57.92 23.17
CA ASP A 427 -37.58 -58.35 23.79
C ASP A 427 -36.72 -59.15 22.79
N PRO A 428 -36.07 -58.47 21.82
CA PRO A 428 -35.28 -59.13 20.79
C PRO A 428 -34.07 -59.85 21.40
N PRO A 429 -33.81 -61.13 21.04
CA PRO A 429 -32.59 -61.80 21.46
C PRO A 429 -31.37 -61.06 20.91
N SER A 430 -30.22 -61.18 21.57
CA SER A 430 -28.97 -60.49 21.19
C SER A 430 -28.46 -60.82 19.78
N SER A 431 -29.01 -61.84 19.13
CA SER A 431 -28.77 -62.23 17.74
C SER A 431 -29.68 -61.53 16.72
N VAL A 432 -30.60 -60.65 17.13
CA VAL A 432 -31.47 -59.84 16.25
C VAL A 432 -31.21 -58.35 16.46
N ALA A 433 -30.89 -57.65 15.37
CA ALA A 433 -30.87 -56.19 15.33
C ALA A 433 -32.18 -55.66 14.74
N LEU A 434 -32.78 -54.65 15.38
CA LEU A 434 -33.90 -53.89 14.82
C LEU A 434 -33.41 -52.51 14.40
N SER A 435 -33.57 -52.18 13.11
CA SER A 435 -33.13 -50.92 12.49
C SER A 435 -34.28 -50.24 11.73
N ILE A 436 -34.05 -49.01 11.25
CA ILE A 436 -35.04 -48.22 10.50
C ILE A 436 -34.52 -48.06 9.07
N GLU A 437 -35.30 -48.50 8.09
CA GLU A 437 -34.98 -48.39 6.66
C GLU A 437 -36.14 -47.69 5.94
N GLY A 438 -36.08 -46.35 5.93
CA GLY A 438 -37.17 -45.49 5.44
C GLY A 438 -38.39 -45.54 6.36
N ASP A 439 -39.57 -45.81 5.80
CA ASP A 439 -40.84 -45.98 6.51
C ASP A 439 -41.09 -47.45 6.95
N ARG A 440 -40.00 -48.18 7.22
CA ARG A 440 -40.03 -49.57 7.68
C ARG A 440 -39.07 -49.78 8.83
N ILE A 441 -39.46 -50.65 9.75
CA ILE A 441 -38.59 -51.18 10.80
C ILE A 441 -38.14 -52.56 10.34
N LYS A 442 -36.84 -52.71 10.11
CA LYS A 442 -36.24 -53.95 9.59
C LYS A 442 -35.61 -54.73 10.73
N ALA A 443 -35.90 -56.03 10.77
CA ALA A 443 -35.19 -56.96 11.61
C ALA A 443 -34.15 -57.73 10.78
N ASP A 444 -32.92 -57.80 11.28
CA ASP A 444 -31.79 -58.53 10.69
C ASP A 444 -31.15 -59.43 11.75
N GLY A 445 -30.38 -60.44 11.33
CA GLY A 445 -29.74 -61.41 12.22
C GLY A 445 -30.44 -62.77 12.24
N SER A 446 -30.63 -63.37 13.42
CA SER A 446 -31.12 -64.75 13.56
C SER A 446 -31.95 -64.95 14.83
N ALA A 447 -33.08 -65.65 14.73
CA ALA A 447 -34.03 -65.84 15.82
C ALA A 447 -34.61 -67.27 15.87
N PRO A 448 -35.05 -67.74 17.05
CA PRO A 448 -35.93 -68.91 17.16
C PRO A 448 -37.32 -68.64 16.56
N ALA A 449 -37.97 -69.67 16.03
CA ALA A 449 -39.29 -69.58 15.41
C ALA A 449 -40.36 -68.98 16.34
N ALA A 450 -40.29 -69.28 17.64
CA ALA A 450 -41.21 -68.74 18.65
C ALA A 450 -41.07 -67.21 18.86
N TRP A 451 -39.93 -66.61 18.52
CA TRP A 451 -39.78 -65.14 18.52
C TRP A 451 -40.36 -64.54 17.23
N LEU A 452 -40.10 -65.18 16.08
CA LEU A 452 -40.61 -64.73 14.78
C LEU A 452 -42.14 -64.63 14.75
N GLU A 453 -42.87 -65.58 15.35
CA GLU A 453 -44.33 -65.50 15.45
C GLU A 453 -44.81 -64.37 16.37
N ARG A 454 -44.12 -64.09 17.48
CA ARG A 454 -44.43 -62.91 18.33
C ARG A 454 -44.20 -61.60 17.58
N ALA A 455 -43.11 -61.50 16.81
CA ALA A 455 -42.82 -60.34 15.96
C ALA A 455 -43.89 -60.15 14.86
N ARG A 456 -44.29 -61.23 14.18
CA ARG A 456 -45.38 -61.24 13.19
C ARG A 456 -46.73 -60.81 13.79
N ALA A 457 -47.01 -61.22 15.03
CA ALA A 457 -48.23 -60.80 15.74
C ALA A 457 -48.19 -59.31 16.08
N ALA A 458 -47.09 -58.81 16.65
CA ALA A 458 -46.96 -57.38 17.01
C ALA A 458 -47.05 -56.45 15.79
N GLY A 459 -46.42 -56.83 14.66
CA GLY A 459 -46.49 -56.06 13.42
C GLY A 459 -47.90 -55.89 12.83
N ARG A 460 -48.86 -56.76 13.21
CA ARG A 460 -50.28 -56.67 12.81
C ARG A 460 -51.14 -55.78 13.72
N VAL A 461 -50.62 -55.39 14.89
CA VAL A 461 -51.34 -54.61 15.91
C VAL A 461 -50.95 -53.12 15.88
N LEU A 462 -50.00 -52.74 15.03
CA LEU A 462 -49.57 -51.35 14.84
C LEU A 462 -50.70 -50.48 14.24
N PRO A 463 -50.90 -49.23 14.72
CA PRO A 463 -51.90 -48.31 14.17
C PRO A 463 -51.64 -47.95 12.70
N THR A 464 -52.70 -47.63 11.96
CA THR A 464 -52.61 -47.09 10.60
C THR A 464 -51.81 -45.79 10.59
N GLY A 465 -50.67 -45.78 9.90
CA GLY A 465 -49.72 -44.65 9.88
C GLY A 465 -48.46 -44.86 10.73
N ALA A 466 -48.29 -46.03 11.36
CA ALA A 466 -47.00 -46.50 11.86
C ALA A 466 -46.22 -47.25 10.76
N PRO A 467 -44.87 -47.25 10.79
CA PRO A 467 -44.03 -47.97 9.81
C PRO A 467 -44.22 -49.48 9.90
N THR A 468 -44.06 -50.18 8.78
CA THR A 468 -44.25 -51.64 8.74
C THR A 468 -43.03 -52.39 9.26
N LEU A 469 -43.27 -53.49 9.99
CA LEU A 469 -42.22 -54.37 10.49
C LEU A 469 -41.85 -55.42 9.43
N ASP A 470 -40.64 -55.31 8.89
CA ASP A 470 -40.07 -56.24 7.92
C ASP A 470 -39.17 -57.27 8.64
N LEU A 471 -39.46 -58.55 8.44
CA LEU A 471 -38.75 -59.68 9.07
C LEU A 471 -38.05 -60.56 8.04
N THR A 472 -37.97 -60.14 6.77
CA THR A 472 -37.45 -60.97 5.67
C THR A 472 -35.97 -61.31 5.78
N ALA A 473 -35.17 -60.48 6.48
CA ALA A 473 -33.74 -60.72 6.70
C ALA A 473 -33.43 -61.55 7.97
N VAL A 474 -34.42 -61.85 8.83
CA VAL A 474 -34.18 -62.64 10.04
C VAL A 474 -34.15 -64.14 9.72
N ARG A 475 -32.99 -64.76 9.88
CA ARG A 475 -32.82 -66.20 9.70
C ARG A 475 -33.49 -66.96 10.83
N ASN A 476 -34.19 -68.04 10.50
CA ASN A 476 -34.70 -68.97 11.51
C ASN A 476 -33.58 -69.91 11.97
N LEU A 477 -33.21 -69.87 13.25
CA LEU A 477 -32.21 -70.77 13.83
C LEU A 477 -32.66 -72.23 13.84
N ASP A 478 -33.98 -72.47 13.88
CA ASP A 478 -34.59 -73.79 13.90
C ASP A 478 -34.75 -74.40 12.48
N ALA A 479 -34.02 -73.88 11.48
CA ALA A 479 -34.11 -74.33 10.08
C ALA A 479 -33.27 -75.61 9.82
N PRO A 480 -33.82 -76.62 9.11
CA PRO A 480 -33.08 -77.83 8.75
C PRO A 480 -31.85 -77.49 7.89
N ALA A 481 -30.79 -78.30 8.05
CA ALA A 481 -29.48 -78.03 7.46
C ALA A 481 -29.50 -77.86 5.94
N ASP A 482 -30.37 -78.61 5.25
CA ASP A 482 -30.45 -78.66 3.80
C ASP A 482 -30.90 -77.32 3.20
N ARG A 483 -31.83 -76.60 3.85
CA ARG A 483 -32.19 -75.23 3.46
C ARG A 483 -31.04 -74.25 3.59
N ARG A 484 -30.23 -74.40 4.66
CA ARG A 484 -29.05 -73.53 4.87
C ARG A 484 -27.99 -73.78 3.81
N TRP A 485 -27.85 -75.02 3.34
CA TRP A 485 -27.03 -75.35 2.17
C TRP A 485 -27.58 -74.72 0.87
N ASP A 486 -28.87 -74.87 0.57
CA ASP A 486 -29.49 -74.26 -0.62
C ASP A 486 -29.33 -72.73 -0.64
N GLU A 487 -29.56 -72.06 0.50
CA GLU A 487 -29.36 -70.62 0.69
C GLU A 487 -27.88 -70.21 0.47
N TYR A 488 -26.93 -71.00 0.95
CA TYR A 488 -25.49 -70.78 0.73
C TYR A 488 -25.10 -70.97 -0.75
N VAL A 489 -25.56 -72.02 -1.41
CA VAL A 489 -25.29 -72.27 -2.84
C VAL A 489 -25.93 -71.18 -3.71
N ALA A 490 -27.15 -70.74 -3.40
CA ALA A 490 -27.79 -69.61 -4.06
C ALA A 490 -27.00 -68.30 -3.85
N ARG A 491 -26.54 -68.02 -2.63
CA ARG A 491 -25.69 -66.85 -2.33
C ARG A 491 -24.40 -66.85 -3.15
N LEU A 492 -23.73 -67.99 -3.29
CA LEU A 492 -22.51 -68.12 -4.11
C LEU A 492 -22.77 -67.96 -5.60
N ARG A 493 -23.84 -68.57 -6.14
CA ARG A 493 -24.26 -68.39 -7.54
C ARG A 493 -24.62 -66.93 -7.87
N ALA A 494 -24.97 -66.13 -6.86
CA ALA A 494 -25.23 -64.70 -6.99
C ALA A 494 -23.99 -63.80 -6.75
N GLN A 495 -22.80 -64.35 -6.45
CA GLN A 495 -21.58 -63.54 -6.31
C GLN A 495 -20.88 -63.30 -7.66
N PRO A 496 -20.57 -62.04 -8.01
CA PRO A 496 -19.63 -61.73 -9.08
C PRO A 496 -18.30 -62.49 -8.91
N GLY A 497 -17.84 -63.14 -9.98
CA GLY A 497 -16.58 -63.88 -10.01
C GLY A 497 -16.60 -65.28 -9.41
N ILE A 498 -17.78 -65.87 -9.16
CA ILE A 498 -17.94 -67.27 -8.77
C ILE A 498 -18.91 -67.96 -9.75
N VAL A 499 -18.49 -69.08 -10.34
CA VAL A 499 -19.34 -69.93 -11.19
C VAL A 499 -19.39 -71.32 -10.57
N VAL A 500 -20.51 -71.65 -9.92
CA VAL A 500 -20.74 -72.97 -9.32
C VAL A 500 -21.15 -73.96 -10.42
N THR A 501 -20.28 -74.92 -10.74
CA THR A 501 -20.53 -75.95 -11.77
C THR A 501 -21.21 -77.19 -11.20
N GLU A 502 -20.96 -77.51 -9.94
CA GLU A 502 -21.50 -78.68 -9.24
C GLU A 502 -21.87 -78.27 -7.80
N ALA A 503 -23.04 -78.70 -7.32
CA ALA A 503 -23.46 -78.50 -5.93
C ALA A 503 -24.48 -79.60 -5.56
N GLU A 504 -24.01 -80.64 -4.87
CA GLU A 504 -24.80 -81.83 -4.54
C GLU A 504 -24.61 -82.24 -3.08
N GLN A 505 -25.57 -83.00 -2.54
CA GLN A 505 -25.50 -83.59 -1.21
C GLN A 505 -25.35 -85.11 -1.36
N ARG A 506 -24.29 -85.69 -0.80
CA ARG A 506 -23.93 -87.10 -1.00
C ARG A 506 -23.36 -87.70 0.28
N ASP A 507 -23.91 -88.84 0.69
CA ASP A 507 -23.48 -89.61 1.87
C ASP A 507 -23.35 -88.78 3.16
N GLY A 508 -24.29 -87.84 3.36
CA GLY A 508 -24.33 -86.93 4.51
C GLY A 508 -23.34 -85.76 4.46
N LYS A 509 -22.61 -85.58 3.35
CA LYS A 509 -21.71 -84.45 3.09
C LYS A 509 -22.22 -83.60 1.95
N PHE A 510 -21.80 -82.33 1.94
CA PHE A 510 -22.07 -81.39 0.86
C PHE A 510 -20.84 -81.29 -0.05
N LEU A 511 -21.05 -81.43 -1.36
CA LEU A 511 -20.02 -81.26 -2.38
C LEU A 511 -20.32 -79.99 -3.18
N ILE A 512 -19.31 -79.15 -3.38
CA ILE A 512 -19.40 -77.98 -4.26
C ILE A 512 -18.12 -77.86 -5.10
N ALA A 513 -18.30 -77.66 -6.41
CA ALA A 513 -17.20 -77.37 -7.32
C ALA A 513 -17.54 -76.22 -8.26
N GLY A 514 -16.50 -75.52 -8.72
CA GLY A 514 -16.69 -74.38 -9.62
C GLY A 514 -15.42 -73.64 -10.00
N LEU A 515 -15.62 -72.53 -10.72
CA LEU A 515 -14.57 -71.58 -11.07
C LEU A 515 -14.65 -70.36 -10.13
N ARG A 516 -13.51 -69.86 -9.66
CA ARG A 516 -13.42 -68.65 -8.81
C ARG A 516 -12.35 -67.68 -9.33
N ASP A 517 -12.68 -66.39 -9.37
CA ASP A 517 -11.69 -65.32 -9.54
C ASP A 517 -11.02 -64.99 -8.18
N PRO A 518 -9.69 -64.81 -8.11
CA PRO A 518 -9.01 -64.45 -6.86
C PRO A 518 -9.55 -63.19 -6.16
N LEU A 519 -10.23 -62.28 -6.87
CA LEU A 519 -10.85 -61.06 -6.34
C LEU A 519 -12.33 -61.22 -5.94
N ALA A 520 -12.88 -62.44 -6.05
CA ALA A 520 -14.23 -62.79 -5.61
C ALA A 520 -14.26 -63.22 -4.12
N LEU A 521 -15.47 -63.22 -3.54
CA LEU A 521 -15.72 -63.64 -2.15
C LEU A 521 -15.09 -65.01 -1.85
N ASP A 522 -14.60 -65.20 -0.63
CA ASP A 522 -14.07 -66.49 -0.20
C ASP A 522 -15.19 -67.46 0.24
N PRO A 523 -15.37 -68.62 -0.42
CA PRO A 523 -16.42 -69.57 -0.05
C PRO A 523 -16.26 -70.12 1.38
N GLN A 524 -15.03 -70.26 1.88
CA GLN A 524 -14.79 -70.79 3.23
C GLN A 524 -15.20 -69.79 4.33
N GLN A 525 -15.00 -68.49 4.11
CA GLN A 525 -15.62 -67.45 4.94
C GLN A 525 -17.16 -67.52 4.87
N ALA A 526 -17.72 -67.65 3.66
CA ALA A 526 -19.17 -67.68 3.46
C ALA A 526 -19.87 -68.91 4.11
N LEU A 527 -19.19 -70.06 4.24
CA LEU A 527 -19.68 -71.22 5.02
C LEU A 527 -19.82 -70.90 6.51
N THR A 528 -18.81 -70.24 7.07
CA THR A 528 -18.78 -69.84 8.49
C THR A 528 -19.93 -68.87 8.78
N GLU A 529 -20.16 -67.90 7.88
CA GLU A 529 -21.29 -66.97 7.95
C GLU A 529 -22.67 -67.63 7.78
N ALA A 530 -22.74 -68.85 7.21
CA ALA A 530 -23.97 -69.63 7.04
C ALA A 530 -24.24 -70.60 8.21
N ALA A 531 -23.34 -70.67 9.21
CA ALA A 531 -23.35 -71.66 10.29
C ALA A 531 -23.40 -73.12 9.77
N ILE A 532 -22.73 -73.36 8.63
CA ILE A 532 -22.51 -74.70 8.07
C ILE A 532 -21.12 -75.15 8.50
N ASP A 533 -21.03 -76.33 9.12
CA ASP A 533 -19.76 -76.89 9.57
C ASP A 533 -18.85 -77.24 8.38
N PRO A 534 -17.66 -76.61 8.24
CA PRO A 534 -16.74 -76.89 7.14
C PRO A 534 -16.28 -78.36 7.08
N ALA A 535 -16.29 -79.11 8.19
CA ALA A 535 -15.91 -80.53 8.18
C ALA A 535 -16.88 -81.42 7.37
N HIS A 536 -18.10 -80.93 7.12
CA HIS A 536 -19.14 -81.60 6.33
C HIS A 536 -19.17 -81.13 4.86
N VAL A 537 -18.27 -80.22 4.44
CA VAL A 537 -18.25 -79.65 3.09
C VAL A 537 -16.94 -79.97 2.36
N SER A 538 -17.05 -80.56 1.17
CA SER A 538 -15.95 -80.70 0.22
C SER A 538 -16.06 -79.63 -0.86
N ALA A 539 -15.05 -78.78 -1.00
CA ALA A 539 -15.07 -77.63 -1.90
C ALA A 539 -13.87 -77.63 -2.86
N HIS A 540 -14.11 -77.60 -4.16
CA HIS A 540 -13.06 -77.58 -5.20
C HIS A 540 -13.23 -76.38 -6.15
N TRP A 541 -12.29 -75.44 -6.09
CA TRP A 541 -12.33 -74.19 -6.87
C TRP A 541 -11.14 -74.10 -7.82
N ALA A 542 -11.41 -74.08 -9.13
CA ALA A 542 -10.39 -73.80 -10.14
C ALA A 542 -10.27 -72.28 -10.36
N PRO A 543 -9.04 -71.74 -10.53
CA PRO A 543 -8.86 -70.32 -10.80
C PRO A 543 -9.31 -69.96 -12.23
N TYR A 544 -10.04 -68.85 -12.37
CA TYR A 544 -10.29 -68.21 -13.66
C TYR A 544 -10.22 -66.68 -13.56
N GLN A 545 -10.29 -66.00 -14.70
CA GLN A 545 -10.46 -64.55 -14.74
C GLN A 545 -11.91 -64.23 -15.09
N ALA A 546 -12.63 -63.61 -14.15
CA ALA A 546 -13.98 -63.14 -14.40
C ALA A 546 -13.96 -61.84 -15.19
N LEU A 547 -14.83 -61.75 -16.19
CA LEU A 547 -15.03 -60.54 -17.00
C LEU A 547 -16.20 -59.68 -16.49
N ASP A 548 -16.79 -60.05 -15.35
CA ASP A 548 -17.84 -59.28 -14.68
C ASP A 548 -17.37 -57.85 -14.34
N PRO A 549 -18.16 -56.80 -14.62
CA PRO A 549 -17.74 -55.41 -14.39
C PRO A 549 -17.33 -55.06 -12.97
N GLN A 550 -17.87 -55.72 -11.93
CA GLN A 550 -17.45 -55.49 -10.54
C GLN A 550 -16.06 -56.10 -10.28
N ILE A 551 -15.76 -57.25 -10.86
CA ILE A 551 -14.45 -57.90 -10.70
C ILE A 551 -13.37 -57.22 -11.54
N VAL A 552 -13.70 -56.83 -12.78
CA VAL A 552 -12.80 -56.07 -13.64
C VAL A 552 -12.53 -54.68 -13.03
N LEU A 553 -13.53 -54.05 -12.40
CA LEU A 553 -13.33 -52.81 -11.63
C LEU A 553 -12.36 -53.00 -10.46
N ARG A 554 -12.55 -54.01 -9.59
CA ARG A 554 -11.61 -54.31 -8.49
C ARG A 554 -10.19 -54.53 -9.00
N ARG A 555 -10.05 -55.24 -10.14
CA ARG A 555 -8.76 -55.52 -10.78
C ARG A 555 -8.08 -54.26 -11.31
N LEU A 556 -8.84 -53.37 -11.96
CA LEU A 556 -8.36 -52.05 -12.42
C LEU A 556 -7.97 -51.15 -11.25
N GLN A 557 -8.77 -51.12 -10.17
CA GLN A 557 -8.45 -50.38 -8.94
C GLN A 557 -7.12 -50.86 -8.32
N ALA A 558 -6.93 -52.17 -8.19
CA ALA A 558 -5.70 -52.75 -7.63
C ALA A 558 -4.46 -52.60 -8.52
N THR A 559 -4.64 -52.49 -9.85
CA THR A 559 -3.52 -52.41 -10.82
C THR A 559 -3.12 -50.97 -11.16
N LEU A 560 -4.09 -50.06 -11.21
CA LEU A 560 -3.85 -48.64 -11.52
C LEU A 560 -3.58 -47.80 -10.27
N THR A 561 -4.11 -48.19 -9.11
CA THR A 561 -4.10 -47.39 -7.87
C THR A 561 -4.63 -45.97 -8.16
N PRO A 562 -5.95 -45.82 -8.40
CA PRO A 562 -6.53 -44.55 -8.82
C PRO A 562 -6.25 -43.43 -7.80
N PRO A 563 -5.92 -42.21 -8.24
CA PRO A 563 -5.83 -41.06 -7.35
C PRO A 563 -7.18 -40.74 -6.70
N PRO A 564 -7.22 -40.07 -5.53
CA PRO A 564 -8.47 -39.75 -4.83
C PRO A 564 -9.39 -38.81 -5.62
N SER A 565 -8.83 -38.07 -6.59
CA SER A 565 -9.54 -37.23 -7.55
C SER A 565 -10.25 -38.01 -8.68
N VAL A 566 -9.94 -39.29 -8.89
CA VAL A 566 -10.56 -40.16 -9.90
C VAL A 566 -11.59 -41.08 -9.25
N ARG A 567 -12.82 -41.05 -9.76
CA ARG A 567 -13.90 -41.98 -9.39
C ARG A 567 -14.21 -42.93 -10.53
N PHE A 568 -14.43 -44.20 -10.19
CA PHE A 568 -14.92 -45.21 -11.11
C PHE A 568 -16.38 -45.55 -10.80
N ALA A 569 -17.18 -45.80 -11.84
CA ALA A 569 -18.54 -46.32 -11.74
C ALA A 569 -18.79 -47.40 -12.80
N VAL A 570 -19.59 -48.42 -12.46
CA VAL A 570 -20.11 -49.40 -13.43
C VAL A 570 -21.40 -48.84 -14.03
N ALA A 571 -21.45 -48.75 -15.36
CA ALA A 571 -22.58 -48.23 -16.13
C ALA A 571 -23.01 -49.26 -17.20
N GLY A 572 -23.67 -50.33 -16.75
CA GLY A 572 -23.92 -51.51 -17.58
C GLY A 572 -22.60 -52.23 -17.91
N ASP A 573 -22.38 -52.53 -19.19
CA ASP A 573 -21.16 -53.17 -19.72
C ASP A 573 -19.98 -52.17 -19.93
N ARG A 574 -19.91 -51.13 -19.09
CA ARG A 574 -18.85 -50.13 -19.11
C ARG A 574 -18.38 -49.79 -17.70
N ILE A 575 -17.08 -49.56 -17.57
CA ILE A 575 -16.46 -48.99 -16.38
C ILE A 575 -16.07 -47.56 -16.75
N VAL A 576 -16.78 -46.57 -16.21
CA VAL A 576 -16.55 -45.15 -16.52
C VAL A 576 -15.67 -44.53 -15.44
N ALA A 577 -14.59 -43.89 -15.88
CA ALA A 577 -13.71 -43.09 -15.04
C ALA A 577 -14.03 -41.60 -15.18
N GLN A 578 -14.15 -40.89 -14.06
CA GLN A 578 -14.47 -39.46 -14.02
C GLN A 578 -13.58 -38.73 -13.02
N GLY A 579 -13.13 -37.53 -13.37
CA GLY A 579 -12.33 -36.68 -12.49
C GLY A 579 -11.12 -36.07 -13.18
N SER A 580 -10.12 -35.70 -12.39
CA SER A 580 -8.81 -35.24 -12.88
C SER A 580 -7.74 -36.28 -12.53
N ALA A 581 -6.62 -36.32 -13.25
CA ALA A 581 -5.51 -37.23 -12.94
C ALA A 581 -4.14 -36.67 -13.42
N PRO A 582 -3.02 -37.11 -12.84
CA PRO A 582 -1.70 -36.91 -13.44
C PRO A 582 -1.60 -37.56 -14.83
N SER A 583 -0.90 -36.93 -15.77
CA SER A 583 -0.75 -37.43 -17.15
C SER A 583 -0.17 -38.86 -17.20
N LEU A 584 0.88 -39.12 -16.42
CA LEU A 584 1.50 -40.44 -16.29
C LEU A 584 0.53 -41.52 -15.78
N TRP A 585 -0.46 -41.15 -14.96
CA TRP A 585 -1.51 -42.08 -14.54
C TRP A 585 -2.50 -42.34 -15.67
N LEU A 586 -2.92 -41.30 -16.39
CA LEU A 586 -3.85 -41.43 -17.52
C LEU A 586 -3.25 -42.26 -18.68
N GLU A 587 -1.95 -42.13 -18.95
CA GLU A 587 -1.21 -42.99 -19.87
C GLU A 587 -1.24 -44.47 -19.43
N ARG A 588 -0.93 -44.76 -18.16
CA ARG A 588 -1.05 -46.11 -17.60
C ARG A 588 -2.48 -46.65 -17.67
N ALA A 589 -3.49 -45.81 -17.43
CA ALA A 589 -4.89 -46.18 -17.54
C ALA A 589 -5.29 -46.52 -18.99
N HIS A 590 -4.83 -45.74 -19.98
CA HIS A 590 -5.05 -46.05 -21.40
C HIS A 590 -4.32 -47.33 -21.86
N LEU A 591 -3.13 -47.63 -21.32
CA LEU A 591 -2.45 -48.90 -21.56
C LEU A 591 -3.23 -50.07 -20.94
N ALA A 592 -3.70 -49.93 -19.71
CA ALA A 592 -4.53 -50.94 -19.04
C ALA A 592 -5.83 -51.20 -19.81
N ALA A 593 -6.52 -50.15 -20.28
CA ALA A 593 -7.72 -50.27 -21.12
C ALA A 593 -7.49 -51.11 -22.38
N ARG A 594 -6.32 -50.97 -23.02
CA ARG A 594 -5.93 -51.75 -24.21
C ARG A 594 -5.48 -53.17 -23.91
N SER A 595 -5.12 -53.47 -22.66
CA SER A 595 -4.72 -54.82 -22.21
C SER A 595 -5.87 -55.70 -21.72
N LEU A 596 -7.10 -55.16 -21.65
CA LEU A 596 -8.28 -55.93 -21.26
C LEU A 596 -8.59 -57.01 -22.33
N PRO A 597 -8.92 -58.25 -21.92
CA PRO A 597 -9.25 -59.31 -22.86
C PRO A 597 -10.58 -59.04 -23.57
N SER A 598 -10.75 -59.61 -24.76
CA SER A 598 -12.00 -59.58 -25.52
C SER A 598 -13.19 -60.09 -24.69
N GLY A 599 -14.27 -59.31 -24.60
CA GLY A 599 -15.43 -59.61 -23.75
C GLY A 599 -15.35 -59.04 -22.33
N ALA A 600 -14.29 -58.32 -21.98
CA ALA A 600 -14.29 -57.43 -20.82
C ALA A 600 -15.09 -56.14 -21.12
N PRO A 601 -15.71 -55.52 -20.10
CA PRO A 601 -16.43 -54.25 -20.24
C PRO A 601 -15.52 -53.12 -20.69
N VAL A 602 -16.08 -52.17 -21.44
CA VAL A 602 -15.29 -51.04 -21.97
C VAL A 602 -14.88 -50.10 -20.84
N PHE A 603 -13.57 -49.93 -20.65
CA PHE A 603 -13.01 -48.96 -19.70
C PHE A 603 -12.95 -47.57 -20.34
N ASP A 604 -13.90 -46.72 -19.99
CA ASP A 604 -14.13 -45.40 -20.58
C ASP A 604 -13.43 -44.31 -19.75
N LEU A 605 -12.36 -43.74 -20.34
CA LEU A 605 -11.55 -42.68 -19.75
C LEU A 605 -11.91 -41.27 -20.29
N SER A 606 -12.94 -41.15 -21.14
CA SER A 606 -13.26 -39.90 -21.85
C SER A 606 -13.70 -38.73 -20.93
N ALA A 607 -14.10 -39.04 -19.71
CA ALA A 607 -14.48 -38.09 -18.66
C ALA A 607 -13.37 -37.84 -17.62
N VAL A 608 -12.16 -38.37 -17.82
CA VAL A 608 -10.95 -37.97 -17.06
C VAL A 608 -10.26 -36.80 -17.78
N ARG A 609 -9.73 -35.85 -17.01
CA ARG A 609 -8.90 -34.73 -17.51
C ARG A 609 -7.51 -34.78 -16.87
N THR A 610 -6.49 -34.21 -17.51
CA THR A 610 -5.20 -34.07 -16.83
C THR A 610 -5.24 -32.89 -15.85
N LEU A 611 -4.39 -32.92 -14.82
CA LEU A 611 -4.17 -31.75 -13.93
C LEU A 611 -3.64 -30.50 -14.68
N SER A 612 -3.19 -30.65 -15.93
CA SER A 612 -2.78 -29.56 -16.81
C SER A 612 -3.92 -28.96 -17.64
N ASP A 613 -5.11 -29.54 -17.62
CA ASP A 613 -6.26 -29.10 -18.44
C ASP A 613 -7.19 -28.13 -17.69
N GLY A 614 -8.13 -27.54 -18.43
CA GLY A 614 -9.26 -26.82 -17.85
C GLY A 614 -8.89 -25.48 -17.20
N ALA A 615 -9.51 -25.17 -16.06
CA ALA A 615 -9.41 -23.85 -15.44
C ALA A 615 -8.05 -23.60 -14.77
N ILE A 616 -7.55 -24.57 -14.00
CA ILE A 616 -6.25 -24.45 -13.32
C ILE A 616 -5.10 -24.45 -14.33
N GLY A 617 -5.15 -25.29 -15.36
CA GLY A 617 -4.16 -25.29 -16.45
C GLY A 617 -4.01 -23.92 -17.13
N ARG A 618 -5.13 -23.31 -17.56
CA ARG A 618 -5.10 -21.95 -18.14
C ARG A 618 -4.57 -20.89 -17.18
N LEU A 619 -4.91 -20.99 -15.90
CA LEU A 619 -4.47 -20.04 -14.87
C LEU A 619 -2.98 -20.17 -14.56
N ARG A 620 -2.47 -21.41 -14.48
CA ARG A 620 -1.04 -21.73 -14.43
C ARG A 620 -0.32 -21.07 -15.61
N ASP A 621 -0.82 -21.25 -16.82
CA ASP A 621 -0.17 -20.75 -18.04
C ASP A 621 -0.23 -19.22 -18.14
N GLN A 622 -1.32 -18.58 -17.67
CA GLN A 622 -1.42 -17.12 -17.53
C GLN A 622 -0.39 -16.57 -16.53
N ILE A 623 -0.25 -17.17 -15.34
CA ILE A 623 0.71 -16.75 -14.32
C ILE A 623 2.16 -16.91 -14.84
N GLN A 624 2.48 -18.03 -15.50
CA GLN A 624 3.82 -18.28 -16.04
C GLN A 624 4.17 -17.38 -17.23
N ALA A 625 3.18 -16.91 -17.99
CA ALA A 625 3.38 -15.96 -19.08
C ALA A 625 3.60 -14.51 -18.60
N ARG A 626 3.40 -14.21 -17.31
CA ARG A 626 3.68 -12.87 -16.74
C ARG A 626 5.15 -12.70 -16.40
N THR A 627 5.59 -11.45 -16.39
CA THR A 627 6.96 -11.09 -16.02
C THR A 627 7.00 -9.68 -15.44
N ILE A 628 7.63 -9.48 -14.28
CA ILE A 628 7.81 -8.15 -13.68
C ILE A 628 9.15 -7.58 -14.14
N ARG A 629 9.19 -6.33 -14.61
CA ARG A 629 10.44 -5.68 -15.08
C ARG A 629 11.02 -4.70 -14.05
N PHE A 630 12.35 -4.54 -14.07
CA PHE A 630 13.13 -3.75 -13.11
C PHE A 630 14.09 -2.79 -13.80
N ASN A 631 14.37 -1.66 -13.15
CA ASN A 631 15.41 -0.72 -13.59
C ASN A 631 16.81 -1.28 -13.28
N HIS A 632 17.84 -0.71 -13.90
CA HIS A 632 19.22 -1.12 -13.62
C HIS A 632 19.61 -0.79 -12.17
N ASN A 633 20.26 -1.73 -11.48
CA ASN A 633 20.58 -1.75 -10.05
C ASN A 633 19.42 -1.55 -9.05
N ASP A 634 18.17 -1.48 -9.53
CA ASP A 634 16.98 -1.29 -8.70
C ASP A 634 16.41 -2.65 -8.21
N PRO A 635 16.21 -2.84 -6.88
CA PRO A 635 15.53 -4.00 -6.33
C PRO A 635 13.99 -3.89 -6.39
N LEU A 636 13.43 -2.71 -6.69
CA LEU A 636 11.99 -2.49 -6.79
C LEU A 636 11.48 -2.61 -8.25
N PRO A 637 10.24 -3.11 -8.46
CA PRO A 637 9.63 -3.13 -9.79
C PRO A 637 9.57 -1.74 -10.43
N ALA A 638 9.77 -1.68 -11.74
CA ALA A 638 9.75 -0.43 -12.49
C ALA A 638 8.39 0.32 -12.36
N PRO A 639 8.37 1.65 -12.48
CA PRO A 639 7.14 2.44 -12.48
C PRO A 639 6.08 1.91 -13.46
N GLY A 640 4.81 2.00 -13.07
CA GLY A 640 3.68 1.52 -13.87
C GLY A 640 3.40 0.01 -13.78
N GLN A 641 4.29 -0.81 -13.21
CA GLN A 641 4.05 -2.26 -13.05
C GLN A 641 2.89 -2.61 -12.07
N GLY A 642 2.36 -1.63 -11.32
CA GLY A 642 1.34 -1.83 -10.27
C GLY A 642 0.13 -2.66 -10.73
N ALA A 643 -0.54 -2.26 -11.81
CA ALA A 643 -1.73 -2.95 -12.32
C ALA A 643 -1.46 -4.40 -12.78
N LEU A 644 -0.23 -4.70 -13.21
CA LEU A 644 0.18 -6.06 -13.56
C LEU A 644 0.31 -6.92 -12.30
N ILE A 645 0.89 -6.37 -11.22
CA ILE A 645 0.99 -7.02 -9.91
C ILE A 645 -0.39 -7.17 -9.25
N ASP A 646 -1.30 -6.20 -9.44
CA ASP A 646 -2.70 -6.29 -8.99
C ASP A 646 -3.44 -7.46 -9.68
N ALA A 647 -3.32 -7.56 -11.01
CA ALA A 647 -3.92 -8.65 -11.78
C ALA A 647 -3.31 -10.02 -11.44
N LEU A 648 -1.98 -10.11 -11.30
CA LEU A 648 -1.28 -11.31 -10.86
C LEU A 648 -1.73 -11.77 -9.45
N ALA A 649 -1.96 -10.84 -8.52
CA ALA A 649 -2.51 -11.18 -7.21
C ALA A 649 -3.95 -11.70 -7.29
N GLY A 650 -4.75 -11.23 -8.26
CA GLY A 650 -6.06 -11.80 -8.56
C GLY A 650 -5.98 -13.24 -9.08
N GLU A 651 -5.07 -13.51 -10.02
CA GLU A 651 -4.84 -14.86 -10.56
C GLU A 651 -4.31 -15.84 -9.50
N LEU A 652 -3.38 -15.41 -8.65
CA LEU A 652 -2.86 -16.23 -7.56
C LEU A 652 -3.94 -16.60 -6.53
N LYS A 653 -4.84 -15.68 -6.18
CA LYS A 653 -6.01 -15.98 -5.33
C LYS A 653 -7.02 -16.92 -5.99
N ALA A 654 -7.21 -16.82 -7.31
CA ALA A 654 -8.03 -17.77 -8.04
C ALA A 654 -7.39 -19.17 -8.03
N LEU A 655 -6.06 -19.27 -8.06
CA LEU A 655 -5.33 -20.54 -7.96
C LEU A 655 -5.44 -21.13 -6.55
N GLU A 656 -5.23 -20.31 -5.52
CA GLU A 656 -5.43 -20.61 -4.09
C GLU A 656 -6.85 -21.14 -3.81
N THR A 657 -7.87 -20.57 -4.46
CA THR A 657 -9.27 -20.98 -4.32
C THR A 657 -9.59 -22.27 -5.10
N LEU A 658 -9.08 -22.42 -6.33
CA LEU A 658 -9.43 -23.53 -7.21
C LEU A 658 -8.67 -24.83 -6.91
N ALA A 659 -7.41 -24.74 -6.47
CA ALA A 659 -6.59 -25.93 -6.24
C ALA A 659 -7.19 -26.89 -5.18
N PRO A 660 -7.65 -26.43 -4.00
CA PRO A 660 -8.33 -27.31 -3.03
C PRO A 660 -9.60 -27.97 -3.58
N ILE A 661 -10.37 -27.26 -4.41
CA ILE A 661 -11.61 -27.77 -5.02
C ILE A 661 -11.33 -28.91 -6.01
N GLN A 662 -10.14 -28.93 -6.62
CA GLN A 662 -9.72 -29.97 -7.57
C GLN A 662 -8.75 -30.99 -6.95
N HIS A 663 -8.62 -31.01 -5.61
CA HIS A 663 -7.68 -31.88 -4.87
C HIS A 663 -6.21 -31.69 -5.26
N VAL A 664 -5.82 -30.47 -5.61
CA VAL A 664 -4.46 -30.07 -6.01
C VAL A 664 -3.81 -29.22 -4.91
N VAL A 665 -2.49 -29.36 -4.76
CA VAL A 665 -1.59 -28.42 -4.09
C VAL A 665 -0.86 -27.62 -5.16
N ALA A 666 -1.07 -26.31 -5.18
CA ALA A 666 -0.30 -25.40 -6.03
C ALA A 666 0.90 -24.82 -5.26
N ARG A 667 2.01 -24.61 -5.97
CA ARG A 667 3.20 -23.88 -5.47
C ARG A 667 3.73 -22.98 -6.58
N VAL A 668 4.06 -21.73 -6.24
CA VAL A 668 4.57 -20.76 -7.21
C VAL A 668 5.99 -20.33 -6.83
N MET A 669 6.93 -20.60 -7.72
CA MET A 669 8.33 -20.18 -7.60
C MET A 669 8.52 -18.85 -8.33
N LEU A 670 8.90 -17.81 -7.60
CA LEU A 670 9.35 -16.53 -8.13
C LEU A 670 10.86 -16.61 -8.38
N THR A 671 11.29 -16.67 -9.64
CA THR A 671 12.71 -16.55 -9.99
C THR A 671 13.02 -15.11 -10.39
N GLY A 672 13.90 -14.45 -9.64
CA GLY A 672 14.46 -13.15 -10.02
C GLY A 672 15.75 -13.30 -10.83
N HIS A 673 15.95 -12.36 -11.77
CA HIS A 673 17.06 -12.31 -12.71
C HIS A 673 17.73 -10.92 -12.74
N SER A 674 18.96 -10.87 -13.23
CA SER A 674 19.74 -9.65 -13.46
C SER A 674 20.22 -9.54 -14.90
N ASP A 675 20.70 -8.36 -15.27
CA ASP A 675 21.54 -8.24 -16.47
C ASP A 675 22.97 -8.74 -16.17
N SER A 676 23.83 -8.72 -17.19
CA SER A 676 25.20 -9.25 -17.13
C SER A 676 26.24 -8.26 -16.59
N VAL A 677 25.84 -7.08 -16.10
CA VAL A 677 26.76 -6.05 -15.60
C VAL A 677 27.01 -6.26 -14.10
N GLY A 678 28.26 -6.06 -13.65
CA GLY A 678 28.65 -6.27 -12.24
C GLY A 678 29.07 -7.71 -11.92
N SER A 679 29.37 -7.98 -10.64
CA SER A 679 29.82 -9.31 -10.21
C SER A 679 28.68 -10.31 -10.11
N GLY A 680 28.96 -11.60 -10.34
CA GLY A 680 27.96 -12.67 -10.20
C GLY A 680 27.34 -12.75 -8.79
N THR A 681 28.11 -12.41 -7.75
CA THR A 681 27.62 -12.37 -6.35
C THR A 681 26.66 -11.21 -6.08
N PHE A 682 26.95 -10.02 -6.62
CA PHE A 682 26.04 -8.87 -6.57
C PHE A 682 24.76 -9.13 -7.38
N ASN A 683 24.91 -9.70 -8.58
CA ASN A 683 23.80 -10.05 -9.43
C ASN A 683 22.88 -11.12 -8.80
N LEU A 684 23.46 -12.13 -8.14
CA LEU A 684 22.69 -13.12 -7.40
C LEU A 684 21.88 -12.47 -6.25
N SER A 685 22.51 -11.64 -5.42
CA SER A 685 21.81 -11.00 -4.28
C SER A 685 20.75 -9.97 -4.72
N LEU A 686 21.04 -9.18 -5.76
CA LEU A 686 20.07 -8.26 -6.38
C LEU A 686 18.89 -9.03 -6.98
N SER A 687 19.14 -10.14 -7.69
CA SER A 687 18.09 -10.97 -8.27
C SER A 687 17.16 -11.58 -7.22
N LEU A 688 17.72 -12.02 -6.08
CA LEU A 688 16.95 -12.51 -4.94
C LEU A 688 16.12 -11.39 -4.30
N ALA A 689 16.71 -10.21 -4.09
CA ALA A 689 16.02 -9.05 -3.52
C ALA A 689 14.82 -8.59 -4.37
N ARG A 690 14.92 -8.67 -5.70
CA ARG A 690 13.82 -8.39 -6.64
C ARG A 690 12.63 -9.35 -6.49
N ALA A 691 12.91 -10.64 -6.39
CA ALA A 691 11.87 -11.65 -6.20
C ALA A 691 11.22 -11.53 -4.81
N GLU A 692 11.99 -11.21 -3.76
CA GLU A 692 11.44 -10.87 -2.44
C GLU A 692 10.59 -9.60 -2.45
N ALA A 693 10.98 -8.56 -3.18
CA ALA A 693 10.18 -7.34 -3.32
C ALA A 693 8.82 -7.65 -3.98
N VAL A 694 8.79 -8.50 -5.00
CA VAL A 694 7.54 -8.97 -5.63
C VAL A 694 6.72 -9.81 -4.65
N ARG A 695 7.33 -10.75 -3.91
CA ARG A 695 6.64 -11.52 -2.86
C ARG A 695 6.00 -10.62 -1.80
N ALA A 696 6.72 -9.60 -1.32
CA ALA A 696 6.21 -8.63 -0.37
C ALA A 696 5.03 -7.81 -0.93
N LEU A 697 5.09 -7.42 -2.21
CA LEU A 697 4.04 -6.68 -2.91
C LEU A 697 2.78 -7.53 -3.19
N LEU A 698 2.93 -8.85 -3.41
CA LEU A 698 1.83 -9.80 -3.53
C LEU A 698 1.21 -10.12 -2.16
N ARG A 699 2.02 -10.33 -1.13
CA ARG A 699 1.55 -10.50 0.26
C ARG A 699 0.77 -9.27 0.75
N LYS A 700 1.20 -8.05 0.41
CA LYS A 700 0.44 -6.81 0.71
C LYS A 700 -0.94 -6.77 0.04
N ARG A 701 -1.14 -7.52 -1.05
CA ARG A 701 -2.43 -7.69 -1.73
C ARG A 701 -3.25 -8.86 -1.17
N GLY A 702 -2.74 -9.58 -0.18
CA GLY A 702 -3.40 -10.72 0.46
C GLY A 702 -3.34 -12.01 -0.35
N VAL A 703 -2.23 -12.28 -1.05
CA VAL A 703 -1.89 -13.64 -1.51
C VAL A 703 -1.21 -14.37 -0.33
N ASP A 704 -1.55 -15.64 -0.11
CA ASP A 704 -0.92 -16.49 0.91
C ASP A 704 0.62 -16.56 0.73
N PRO A 705 1.45 -16.26 1.76
CA PRO A 705 2.90 -16.45 1.68
C PRO A 705 3.34 -17.90 1.44
N ASP A 706 2.59 -18.92 1.89
CA ASP A 706 2.98 -20.33 1.79
C ASP A 706 2.82 -20.87 0.36
N LEU A 707 2.05 -20.16 -0.49
CA LEU A 707 1.99 -20.38 -1.94
C LEU A 707 3.27 -19.93 -2.67
N LEU A 708 4.08 -19.03 -2.07
CA LEU A 708 5.11 -18.24 -2.76
C LEU A 708 6.54 -18.55 -2.32
N ALA A 709 7.19 -19.46 -3.06
CA ALA A 709 8.63 -19.72 -2.99
C ALA A 709 9.43 -18.68 -3.80
N VAL A 710 10.70 -18.46 -3.44
CA VAL A 710 11.56 -17.42 -4.05
C VAL A 710 12.96 -17.96 -4.35
N ARG A 711 13.51 -17.59 -5.51
CA ARG A 711 14.89 -17.91 -5.95
C ARG A 711 15.51 -16.71 -6.66
N GLY A 712 16.82 -16.50 -6.47
CA GLY A 712 17.64 -15.66 -7.35
C GLY A 712 18.42 -16.53 -8.33
N ALA A 713 18.38 -16.21 -9.63
CA ALA A 713 19.20 -16.84 -10.67
C ALA A 713 20.43 -15.98 -11.06
N GLY A 714 20.50 -14.74 -10.60
CA GLY A 714 21.51 -13.77 -11.03
C GLY A 714 21.47 -13.56 -12.53
N ASN A 715 22.64 -13.65 -13.16
CA ASN A 715 22.84 -13.53 -14.61
C ASN A 715 23.03 -14.90 -15.31
N LEU A 716 22.70 -16.01 -14.64
CA LEU A 716 22.96 -17.37 -15.14
C LEU A 716 21.89 -17.90 -16.10
N GLU A 717 20.69 -17.31 -16.09
CA GLU A 717 19.52 -17.71 -16.90
C GLU A 717 19.01 -16.55 -17.78
N PRO A 718 19.84 -15.97 -18.67
CA PRO A 718 19.42 -14.83 -19.50
C PRO A 718 18.35 -15.23 -20.53
N VAL A 719 17.34 -14.37 -20.69
CA VAL A 719 16.33 -14.47 -21.76
C VAL A 719 16.91 -14.03 -23.10
N ASP A 720 17.81 -13.05 -23.09
CA ASP A 720 18.56 -12.60 -24.27
C ASP A 720 20.06 -12.46 -23.91
N PRO A 721 20.95 -13.31 -24.47
CA PRO A 721 22.37 -13.28 -24.19
C PRO A 721 23.16 -12.24 -25.00
N THR A 722 22.53 -11.49 -25.94
CA THR A 722 23.25 -10.60 -26.88
C THR A 722 23.92 -9.39 -26.22
N GLY A 723 23.65 -9.12 -24.94
CA GLY A 723 24.35 -8.09 -24.16
C GLY A 723 24.06 -6.64 -24.57
N THR A 724 23.14 -6.41 -25.51
CA THR A 724 22.59 -5.08 -25.86
C THR A 724 21.80 -4.50 -24.69
N GLU A 725 21.57 -3.18 -24.63
CA GLU A 725 20.76 -2.63 -23.52
C GLU A 725 19.29 -3.09 -23.56
N ALA A 726 18.76 -3.41 -24.75
CA ALA A 726 17.45 -4.06 -24.87
C ALA A 726 17.45 -5.47 -24.25
N ALA A 727 18.49 -6.27 -24.52
CA ALA A 727 18.69 -7.58 -23.90
C ALA A 727 18.85 -7.49 -22.38
N ARG A 728 19.64 -6.54 -21.89
CA ARG A 728 19.80 -6.27 -20.44
C ARG A 728 18.47 -5.87 -19.80
N ALA A 729 17.69 -4.99 -20.44
CA ALA A 729 16.35 -4.61 -19.97
C ALA A 729 15.36 -5.78 -19.96
N ALA A 730 15.50 -6.76 -20.86
CA ALA A 730 14.75 -8.01 -20.83
C ALA A 730 15.21 -8.93 -19.68
N ASN A 731 16.52 -9.03 -19.43
CA ASN A 731 17.09 -9.89 -18.37
C ASN A 731 16.84 -9.34 -16.95
N ARG A 732 16.62 -8.02 -16.78
CA ARG A 732 16.21 -7.41 -15.50
C ARG A 732 14.74 -7.69 -15.15
N HIS A 733 14.41 -8.92 -14.80
CA HIS A 733 13.03 -9.34 -14.56
C HIS A 733 12.83 -10.33 -13.40
N VAL A 734 11.58 -10.56 -13.02
CA VAL A 734 11.14 -11.70 -12.19
C VAL A 734 10.12 -12.52 -12.99
N SER A 735 10.38 -13.81 -13.14
CA SER A 735 9.50 -14.80 -13.79
C SER A 735 8.86 -15.74 -12.76
N PHE A 736 7.81 -16.44 -13.20
CA PHE A 736 7.00 -17.30 -12.34
C PHE A 736 6.94 -18.72 -12.91
N THR A 737 7.11 -19.72 -12.06
CA THR A 737 6.90 -21.14 -12.40
C THR A 737 5.88 -21.71 -11.42
N VAL A 738 4.87 -22.42 -11.93
CA VAL A 738 3.73 -22.89 -11.13
C VAL A 738 3.70 -24.41 -11.14
N GLY A 739 4.13 -25.01 -10.03
CA GLY A 739 3.99 -26.44 -9.77
C GLY A 739 2.56 -26.78 -9.34
N LEU A 740 2.04 -27.90 -9.86
CA LEU A 740 0.75 -28.48 -9.50
C LEU A 740 1.00 -29.93 -9.09
N GLU A 741 0.88 -30.21 -7.80
CA GLU A 741 1.03 -31.53 -7.19
C GLU A 741 -0.35 -32.03 -6.73
N GLU A 742 -0.61 -33.33 -6.76
CA GLU A 742 -1.87 -33.85 -6.20
C GLU A 742 -1.82 -33.87 -4.68
N ARG A 743 -2.95 -33.56 -4.02
CA ARG A 743 -3.04 -33.56 -2.55
C ARG A 743 -3.18 -35.01 -2.06
N PRO A 744 -2.26 -35.50 -1.21
CA PRO A 744 -2.28 -36.88 -0.69
C PRO A 744 -3.42 -37.12 0.31
#